data_AF-G2PBV8-F1
#
_entry.id   AF-G2PBV8-F1
#
_cell.length_a   1.000
_cell.length_b   1.000
_cell.length_c   1.000
_cell.angle_alpha   90.00
_cell.angle_beta   90.00
_cell.angle_gamma   90.00
#
_symmetry.space_group_name_H-M   'P 1'
#
loop_
_entity.id
_entity.type
_entity.pdbx_description
1 polymer ?
#
loop_
_entity_poly.entity_id
_entity_poly.type
_entity_poly.pdbx_seq_one_letter_code
_entity_poly.pdbx_strand_id
1 'polypeptide(L)'
;MSTDKRVRGSGGVAVLRDPIRNRGTAFTEEERTQFGLTGLVPPGVLSEEQQAVRAYEQFMAQPTPLAQNTFLEALRDRNETLYYKLLVDHLPEMLPIVYDPVVGQAIEQYSHEYQRPRGVYLSVDDPDSVEAAFANLGLGADDVDLLVATDAEEILGIGDWGSNGMGISQGKLAVYTAAAGIDPARVIPVMLDVGTNNETLLNDPMYVGLRHSRNHTEAYDRLIDAYITAASRRFPKALLHFEDFGPSNARRILLEYADKACVFNDDMQGTGAITLAAVLAGVRAAGTPLAEQRVVVFGAGTAGVGIADQIRDAMVRAGARRETAAQQIWLVDRQGLLLDDMNDLRDFQTPFARSAGEAKSYERDGEGRISLATTVAEVHPTILIGTSTAGGTFTEPIIRTMAAHVDRPLIFPLSNPTEKIEAHPADLIHWTEGRALIGTGTPWDPVSYQGVAYKIGQANNALVYPGLGLGTVVSRAQHVTPGMIRAGAEAVAGLVDTTTSGASLLPGVANLRASSATVAVAVVRQALEEGVARARIDDVVQAVQKAMWQPEYSDHPARGTTTAADRTTPTGTRVESDSMGQIEVPADHYWGAQTQRSLIHFSIGDDRMPKAVYHAYGYVKKAAAMVNQRAGRLDERRAAAIIQAADEVVAGDLDAEFPLYVWQTGSGTQSNMNVNEVIGNRASELLGGTLGAKHPVHPNDHVNMGQSSNDTFPTAMHIATVLEVTGHLLPQVDRLTQAIRTKAEAWVDVVKIGRTHLQDATPLTVGQEWSGWATQLHDARTRLADSLRAVHQLAAGGTAVGTGLNAPDAFGEQIAAQLAELVGHPFVAAPNKFAAQGSLDAMVAVSAGLRGLAVALMKIANDMRWLASGPRAGLHELKLPANEPGSSIMPGKVNPTQQEAMVMICLQALGEDALIASAGAQGNFELNAMRPIIIDNVLHSARILGDACEKLRRYSVEGTELDRPTIDGYVDQSLMLVTALSPTIGYDKASAIAHKADDEGTTLREAALASGVTAADFDRLADPTTMVGRPRSDLGLDRPND
;
A
#
# COMPACT_ATOMS: atom_id res chain seq x y z
N MET A 1 27.89 -28.72 -33.47
CA MET A 1 26.47 -28.59 -33.83
C MET A 1 25.66 -29.63 -33.07
N SER A 2 25.00 -29.24 -31.99
CA SER A 2 23.75 -29.81 -31.50
C SER A 2 23.37 -29.05 -30.23
N THR A 3 22.31 -28.24 -30.32
CA THR A 3 21.86 -27.25 -29.35
C THR A 3 20.90 -27.87 -28.32
N ASP A 4 21.14 -27.50 -27.06
CA ASP A 4 20.53 -28.00 -25.84
C ASP A 4 19.13 -27.39 -25.63
N LYS A 5 18.12 -28.23 -25.35
CA LYS A 5 16.71 -27.86 -25.12
C LYS A 5 16.41 -27.86 -23.62
N ARG A 6 16.67 -26.75 -22.92
CA ARG A 6 16.25 -26.55 -21.52
C ARG A 6 16.00 -25.09 -21.17
N VAL A 7 14.86 -24.51 -21.59
CA VAL A 7 14.26 -23.32 -20.97
C VAL A 7 12.75 -23.40 -21.17
N ARG A 8 11.96 -23.67 -20.13
CA ARG A 8 10.49 -23.59 -20.15
C ARG A 8 10.04 -22.77 -18.94
N GLY A 9 10.01 -21.44 -19.10
CA GLY A 9 9.36 -20.50 -18.19
C GLY A 9 7.99 -20.09 -18.72
N SER A 10 7.09 -19.62 -17.85
CA SER A 10 5.72 -19.19 -18.17
C SER A 10 5.68 -18.17 -19.33
N GLY A 11 4.87 -18.41 -20.37
CA GLY A 11 4.58 -17.48 -21.48
C GLY A 11 3.31 -16.62 -21.24
N GLY A 12 2.93 -15.79 -22.21
CA GLY A 12 1.73 -14.96 -22.21
C GLY A 12 1.79 -13.76 -21.26
N VAL A 13 0.63 -13.34 -20.72
CA VAL A 13 0.51 -12.19 -19.80
C VAL A 13 1.40 -12.35 -18.55
N ALA A 14 1.72 -13.58 -18.13
CA ALA A 14 2.63 -13.82 -17.01
C ALA A 14 4.04 -13.22 -17.24
N VAL A 15 4.53 -13.23 -18.48
CA VAL A 15 5.79 -12.56 -18.86
C VAL A 15 5.67 -11.04 -18.73
N LEU A 16 4.50 -10.48 -19.06
CA LEU A 16 4.24 -9.05 -18.97
C LEU A 16 4.01 -8.57 -17.51
N ARG A 17 3.59 -9.47 -16.61
CA ARG A 17 3.38 -9.19 -15.18
C ARG A 17 4.64 -9.40 -14.32
N ASP A 18 5.59 -10.16 -14.83
CA ASP A 18 6.89 -10.36 -14.21
C ASP A 18 7.82 -9.21 -14.60
N PRO A 19 8.17 -8.29 -13.68
CA PRO A 19 8.93 -7.09 -14.04
C PRO A 19 10.33 -7.40 -14.55
N ILE A 20 10.92 -8.53 -14.15
CA ILE A 20 12.25 -8.96 -14.59
C ILE A 20 12.21 -9.45 -16.05
N ARG A 21 11.10 -10.09 -16.45
CA ARG A 21 10.95 -10.66 -17.79
C ARG A 21 10.24 -9.74 -18.77
N ASN A 22 9.44 -8.79 -18.28
CA ASN A 22 8.65 -7.92 -19.14
C ASN A 22 9.55 -6.95 -19.91
N ARG A 23 9.50 -7.02 -21.25
CA ARG A 23 10.19 -6.11 -22.17
C ARG A 23 9.21 -5.14 -22.87
N GLY A 24 7.91 -5.23 -22.59
CA GLY A 24 6.87 -4.39 -23.20
C GLY A 24 6.92 -4.42 -24.74
N THR A 25 6.98 -3.25 -25.37
CA THR A 25 7.09 -3.13 -26.85
C THR A 25 8.44 -3.60 -27.43
N ALA A 26 9.43 -3.95 -26.62
CA ALA A 26 10.75 -4.42 -27.07
C ALA A 26 10.84 -5.91 -27.35
N PHE A 27 9.80 -6.71 -27.02
CA PHE A 27 9.74 -8.07 -27.55
C PHE A 27 9.74 -8.03 -29.08
N THR A 28 10.66 -8.77 -29.71
CA THR A 28 10.69 -8.94 -31.17
C THR A 28 9.48 -9.72 -31.66
N GLU A 29 9.18 -9.73 -32.95
CA GLU A 29 8.06 -10.54 -33.47
C GLU A 29 8.25 -12.05 -33.21
N GLU A 30 9.49 -12.52 -33.28
CA GLU A 30 9.86 -13.90 -32.95
C GLU A 30 9.66 -14.18 -31.46
N GLU A 31 10.12 -13.30 -30.57
CA GLU A 31 9.91 -13.41 -29.13
C GLU A 31 8.44 -13.28 -28.75
N ARG A 32 7.66 -12.43 -29.41
CA ARG A 32 6.22 -12.34 -29.22
C ARG A 32 5.53 -13.63 -29.62
N THR A 33 6.01 -14.30 -30.67
CA THR A 33 5.51 -15.62 -31.05
C THR A 33 5.94 -16.68 -30.05
N GLN A 34 7.21 -16.69 -29.65
CA GLN A 34 7.82 -17.66 -28.73
C GLN A 34 7.26 -17.57 -27.31
N PHE A 35 7.07 -16.37 -26.79
CA PHE A 35 6.53 -16.09 -25.46
C PHE A 35 5.01 -15.90 -25.48
N GLY A 36 4.31 -16.08 -26.61
CA GLY A 36 2.86 -15.96 -26.68
C GLY A 36 2.31 -14.55 -26.41
N LEU A 37 3.03 -13.51 -26.84
CA LEU A 37 2.73 -12.08 -26.67
C LEU A 37 2.13 -11.42 -27.93
N THR A 38 2.02 -12.15 -29.04
CA THR A 38 1.39 -11.65 -30.27
C THR A 38 -0.05 -11.20 -29.99
N GLY A 39 -0.33 -9.91 -30.20
CA GLY A 39 -1.63 -9.29 -29.89
C GLY A 39 -1.79 -8.77 -28.45
N LEU A 40 -0.85 -9.07 -27.54
CA LEU A 40 -0.84 -8.58 -26.16
C LEU A 40 -0.03 -7.30 -25.95
N VAL A 41 0.84 -6.97 -26.91
CA VAL A 41 1.59 -5.71 -26.96
C VAL A 41 1.33 -5.02 -28.30
N PRO A 42 1.32 -3.67 -28.37
CA PRO A 42 1.13 -2.94 -29.62
C PRO A 42 2.03 -3.45 -30.75
N PRO A 43 1.57 -3.46 -32.03
CA PRO A 43 2.28 -4.12 -33.12
C PRO A 43 3.65 -3.49 -33.44
N GLY A 44 3.86 -2.21 -33.07
CA GLY A 44 5.19 -1.60 -33.17
C GLY A 44 6.21 -2.30 -32.26
N VAL A 45 7.32 -2.76 -32.85
CA VAL A 45 8.49 -3.20 -32.10
C VAL A 45 9.40 -2.00 -31.89
N LEU A 46 9.67 -1.66 -30.63
CA LEU A 46 10.56 -0.56 -30.26
C LEU A 46 11.84 -1.13 -29.67
N SER A 47 13.00 -0.53 -29.91
CA SER A 47 14.23 -0.91 -29.21
C SER A 47 14.16 -0.54 -27.72
N GLU A 48 15.04 -1.14 -26.91
CA GLU A 48 15.21 -0.76 -25.50
C GLU A 48 15.50 0.74 -25.37
N GLU A 49 16.34 1.31 -26.23
CA GLU A 49 16.65 2.74 -26.25
C GLU A 49 15.42 3.60 -26.55
N GLN A 50 14.58 3.17 -27.51
CA GLN A 50 13.35 3.91 -27.81
C GLN A 50 12.37 3.89 -26.63
N GLN A 51 12.32 2.79 -25.89
CA GLN A 51 11.53 2.72 -24.66
C GLN A 51 12.14 3.59 -23.55
N ALA A 52 13.46 3.61 -23.41
CA ALA A 52 14.17 4.44 -22.44
C ALA A 52 13.92 5.93 -22.70
N VAL A 53 14.00 6.38 -23.97
CA VAL A 53 13.65 7.76 -24.37
C VAL A 53 12.22 8.10 -23.95
N ARG A 54 11.25 7.24 -24.27
CA ARG A 54 9.84 7.45 -23.87
C ARG A 54 9.67 7.51 -22.35
N ALA A 55 10.34 6.62 -21.62
CA ALA A 55 10.27 6.58 -20.16
C ALA A 55 10.90 7.84 -19.54
N TYR A 56 12.01 8.32 -20.11
CA TYR A 56 12.65 9.58 -19.69
C TYR A 56 11.75 10.80 -19.95
N GLU A 57 11.10 10.89 -21.11
CA GLU A 57 10.13 11.95 -21.39
C GLU A 57 8.97 11.96 -20.37
N GLN A 58 8.46 10.78 -20.02
CA GLN A 58 7.40 10.64 -19.01
C GLN A 58 7.88 10.99 -17.60
N PHE A 59 9.11 10.65 -17.25
CA PHE A 59 9.76 11.04 -16.00
C PHE A 59 9.93 12.57 -15.90
N MET A 60 10.42 13.21 -16.96
CA MET A 60 10.61 14.67 -17.01
C MET A 60 9.29 15.45 -17.02
N ALA A 61 8.19 14.81 -17.46
CA ALA A 61 6.85 15.39 -17.42
C ALA A 61 6.18 15.36 -16.03
N GLN A 62 6.74 14.63 -15.05
CA GLN A 62 6.16 14.58 -13.72
C GLN A 62 6.29 15.93 -13.00
N PRO A 63 5.24 16.37 -12.26
CA PRO A 63 5.18 17.73 -11.72
C PRO A 63 6.06 17.96 -10.48
N THR A 64 6.46 16.91 -9.77
CA THR A 64 7.23 17.01 -8.52
C THR A 64 8.25 15.86 -8.41
N PRO A 65 9.33 16.03 -7.62
CA PRO A 65 10.29 14.94 -7.34
C PRO A 65 9.63 13.69 -6.72
N LEU A 66 8.61 13.86 -5.87
CA LEU A 66 7.86 12.73 -5.32
C LEU A 66 7.04 11.99 -6.39
N ALA A 67 6.43 12.72 -7.33
CA ALA A 67 5.75 12.11 -8.47
C ALA A 67 6.74 11.41 -9.43
N GLN A 68 7.95 11.96 -9.58
CA GLN A 68 9.06 11.31 -10.29
C GLN A 68 9.44 9.98 -9.61
N ASN A 69 9.57 9.95 -8.29
CA ASN A 69 9.82 8.74 -7.52
C ASN A 69 8.70 7.71 -7.73
N THR A 70 7.44 8.12 -7.56
CA THR A 70 6.26 7.25 -7.76
C THR A 70 6.21 6.67 -9.18
N PHE A 71 6.55 7.47 -10.21
CA PHE A 71 6.66 7.00 -11.58
C PHE A 71 7.75 5.94 -11.76
N LEU A 72 8.93 6.17 -11.17
CA LEU A 72 10.05 5.23 -11.23
C LEU A 72 9.70 3.92 -10.50
N GLU A 73 9.00 3.98 -9.38
CA GLU A 73 8.51 2.80 -8.66
C GLU A 73 7.49 2.00 -9.49
N ALA A 74 6.51 2.68 -10.09
CA ALA A 74 5.56 2.05 -11.00
C ALA A 74 6.24 1.49 -12.28
N LEU A 75 7.33 2.11 -12.75
CA LEU A 75 8.15 1.58 -13.83
C LEU A 75 8.89 0.32 -13.39
N ARG A 76 9.50 0.32 -12.20
CA ARG A 76 10.18 -0.86 -11.62
C ARG A 76 9.22 -2.04 -11.45
N ASP A 77 7.98 -1.78 -11.08
CA ASP A 77 6.90 -2.78 -10.95
C ASP A 77 6.35 -3.31 -12.26
N ARG A 78 6.64 -2.63 -13.37
CA ARG A 78 6.21 -3.02 -14.70
C ARG A 78 7.34 -3.66 -15.50
N ASN A 79 8.53 -3.08 -15.47
CA ASN A 79 9.69 -3.48 -16.27
C ASN A 79 10.98 -3.03 -15.54
N GLU A 80 11.57 -3.97 -14.82
CA GLU A 80 12.70 -3.76 -13.92
C GLU A 80 14.00 -3.51 -14.69
N THR A 81 14.20 -4.17 -15.85
CA THR A 81 15.34 -3.89 -16.74
C THR A 81 15.29 -2.46 -17.25
N LEU A 82 14.14 -1.98 -17.74
CA LEU A 82 13.98 -0.61 -18.23
C LEU A 82 14.13 0.43 -17.12
N TYR A 83 13.64 0.13 -15.91
CA TYR A 83 13.90 0.94 -14.72
C TYR A 83 15.41 1.12 -14.51
N TYR A 84 16.17 0.03 -14.43
CA TYR A 84 17.62 0.12 -14.22
C TYR A 84 18.38 0.71 -15.41
N LYS A 85 17.92 0.50 -16.64
CA LYS A 85 18.49 1.14 -17.84
C LYS A 85 18.40 2.66 -17.70
N LEU A 86 17.23 3.15 -17.32
CA LEU A 86 16.97 4.58 -17.13
C LEU A 86 17.81 5.16 -15.98
N LEU A 87 17.90 4.45 -14.84
CA LEU A 87 18.75 4.86 -13.72
C LEU A 87 20.24 4.90 -14.10
N VAL A 88 20.73 3.91 -14.86
CA VAL A 88 22.15 3.86 -15.25
C VAL A 88 22.47 4.97 -16.26
N ASP A 89 21.59 5.21 -17.24
CA ASP A 89 21.78 6.25 -18.26
C ASP A 89 21.74 7.67 -17.67
N HIS A 90 20.90 7.90 -16.65
CA HIS A 90 20.63 9.22 -16.05
C HIS A 90 20.95 9.28 -14.56
N LEU A 91 21.96 8.53 -14.11
CA LEU A 91 22.26 8.33 -12.70
C LEU A 91 22.40 9.63 -11.88
N PRO A 92 23.10 10.69 -12.35
CA PRO A 92 23.19 11.94 -11.59
C PRO A 92 21.84 12.62 -11.34
N GLU A 93 20.89 12.51 -12.28
CA GLU A 93 19.57 13.12 -12.20
C GLU A 93 18.61 12.29 -11.33
N MET A 94 18.70 10.96 -11.41
CA MET A 94 17.75 10.05 -10.78
C MET A 94 18.19 9.54 -9.41
N LEU A 95 19.49 9.55 -9.10
CA LEU A 95 19.99 9.14 -7.80
C LEU A 95 19.32 9.92 -6.65
N PRO A 96 19.17 11.26 -6.71
CA PRO A 96 18.46 11.99 -5.65
C PRO A 96 16.96 11.72 -5.57
N ILE A 97 16.37 11.06 -6.58
CA ILE A 97 14.94 10.71 -6.65
C ILE A 97 14.69 9.33 -6.01
N VAL A 98 15.53 8.34 -6.31
CA VAL A 98 15.39 6.96 -5.78
C VAL A 98 16.12 6.75 -4.46
N TYR A 99 16.90 7.75 -4.05
CA TYR A 99 17.69 7.80 -2.83
C TYR A 99 17.52 9.18 -2.19
N ASP A 100 18.42 9.57 -1.28
CA ASP A 100 18.34 10.86 -0.60
C ASP A 100 18.44 12.06 -1.56
N PRO A 101 17.61 13.09 -1.38
CA PRO A 101 16.69 13.31 -0.25
C PRO A 101 15.23 12.87 -0.50
N VAL A 102 14.84 12.54 -1.73
CA VAL A 102 13.41 12.35 -2.08
C VAL A 102 12.84 11.06 -1.49
N VAL A 103 13.67 10.03 -1.31
CA VAL A 103 13.23 8.78 -0.66
C VAL A 103 12.64 9.02 0.72
N GLY A 104 13.14 10.01 1.46
CA GLY A 104 12.57 10.41 2.75
C GLY A 104 11.11 10.83 2.63
N GLN A 105 10.77 11.68 1.66
CA GLN A 105 9.37 12.09 1.41
C GLN A 105 8.49 10.91 0.98
N ALA A 106 9.04 9.98 0.19
CA ALA A 106 8.33 8.77 -0.20
C ALA A 106 8.05 7.85 1.01
N ILE A 107 8.98 7.77 1.96
CA ILE A 107 8.81 7.04 3.23
C ILE A 107 7.71 7.68 4.09
N GLU A 108 7.68 9.00 4.20
CA GLU A 108 6.63 9.70 4.95
C GLU A 108 5.22 9.38 4.41
N GLN A 109 5.09 9.17 3.09
CA GLN A 109 3.83 8.83 2.41
C GLN A 109 3.61 7.32 2.17
N TYR A 110 4.55 6.46 2.56
CA TYR A 110 4.59 5.06 2.14
C TYR A 110 3.31 4.28 2.42
N SER A 111 2.72 4.48 3.60
CA SER A 111 1.46 3.82 3.98
C SER A 111 0.26 4.22 3.12
N HIS A 112 0.22 5.47 2.65
CA HIS A 112 -0.86 5.99 1.81
C HIS A 112 -0.67 5.65 0.33
N GLU A 113 0.59 5.52 -0.10
CA GLU A 113 1.00 5.18 -1.47
C GLU A 113 1.31 3.68 -1.64
N TYR A 114 0.94 2.84 -0.66
CA TYR A 114 1.24 1.41 -0.69
C TYR A 114 0.50 0.71 -1.86
N GLN A 115 1.27 0.14 -2.79
CA GLN A 115 0.74 -0.52 -3.99
C GLN A 115 1.03 -2.02 -4.01
N ARG A 116 2.30 -2.41 -4.06
CA ARG A 116 2.75 -3.80 -4.18
C ARG A 116 3.79 -4.13 -3.10
N PRO A 117 3.64 -5.23 -2.36
CA PRO A 117 4.68 -5.66 -1.43
C PRO A 117 5.95 -6.02 -2.17
N ARG A 118 7.08 -5.47 -1.73
CA ARG A 118 8.43 -5.84 -2.17
C ARG A 118 9.34 -6.03 -0.96
N GLY A 119 9.81 -7.26 -0.80
CA GLY A 119 10.68 -7.65 0.31
C GLY A 119 9.99 -8.59 1.29
N VAL A 120 10.58 -8.71 2.47
CA VAL A 120 10.08 -9.50 3.60
C VAL A 120 9.85 -8.58 4.79
N TYR A 121 8.69 -8.70 5.43
CA TYR A 121 8.35 -7.97 6.66
C TYR A 121 8.36 -8.97 7.81
N LEU A 122 9.18 -8.72 8.82
CA LEU A 122 9.39 -9.60 9.97
C LEU A 122 8.96 -8.86 11.24
N SER A 123 8.06 -9.46 12.02
CA SER A 123 7.44 -8.83 13.19
C SER A 123 8.12 -9.26 14.49
N VAL A 124 8.34 -8.31 15.41
CA VAL A 124 8.82 -8.60 16.77
C VAL A 124 7.80 -9.37 17.62
N ASP A 125 6.52 -9.31 17.26
CA ASP A 125 5.46 -10.05 17.94
C ASP A 125 5.44 -11.54 17.57
N ASP A 126 6.10 -11.91 16.46
CA ASP A 126 6.21 -13.30 15.99
C ASP A 126 7.61 -13.64 15.40
N PRO A 127 8.68 -13.68 16.21
CA PRO A 127 10.02 -14.04 15.74
C PRO A 127 10.13 -15.49 15.21
N ASP A 128 9.24 -16.38 15.65
CA ASP A 128 9.25 -17.79 15.22
C ASP A 128 8.82 -17.95 13.75
N SER A 129 8.08 -16.98 13.20
CA SER A 129 7.65 -16.96 11.80
C SER A 129 8.75 -16.63 10.79
N VAL A 130 9.90 -16.11 11.23
CA VAL A 130 10.96 -15.59 10.36
C VAL A 130 11.45 -16.62 9.34
N GLU A 131 11.63 -17.88 9.76
CA GLU A 131 12.05 -18.95 8.86
C GLU A 131 11.00 -19.22 7.77
N ALA A 132 9.72 -19.23 8.14
CA ALA A 132 8.62 -19.42 7.21
C ALA A 132 8.51 -18.25 6.23
N ALA A 133 8.75 -17.02 6.69
CA ALA A 133 8.75 -15.82 5.85
C ALA A 133 9.79 -15.92 4.72
N PHE A 134 11.02 -16.37 5.01
CA PHE A 134 12.02 -16.62 3.97
C PHE A 134 11.69 -17.83 3.09
N ALA A 135 11.10 -18.89 3.66
CA ALA A 135 10.69 -20.06 2.88
C ALA A 135 9.63 -19.71 1.82
N ASN A 136 8.72 -18.77 2.12
CA ASN A 136 7.67 -18.31 1.21
C ASN A 136 8.21 -17.67 -0.08
N LEU A 137 9.48 -17.23 -0.10
CA LEU A 137 10.12 -16.71 -1.30
C LEU A 137 10.44 -17.81 -2.34
N GLY A 138 10.46 -19.09 -1.92
CA GLY A 138 10.77 -20.22 -2.80
C GLY A 138 12.26 -20.32 -3.22
N LEU A 139 13.10 -19.41 -2.72
CA LEU A 139 14.52 -19.27 -3.09
C LEU A 139 15.42 -20.27 -2.35
N GLY A 140 16.42 -20.80 -3.06
CA GLY A 140 17.44 -21.70 -2.55
C GLY A 140 18.71 -20.98 -2.09
N ALA A 141 19.69 -21.76 -1.62
CA ALA A 141 20.92 -21.26 -0.98
C ALA A 141 21.84 -20.43 -1.88
N ASP A 142 21.68 -20.55 -3.19
CA ASP A 142 22.51 -19.88 -4.18
C ASP A 142 21.74 -18.80 -4.95
N ASP A 143 20.50 -18.50 -4.57
CA ASP A 143 19.65 -17.57 -5.31
C ASP A 143 19.76 -16.12 -4.82
N VAL A 144 20.31 -15.89 -3.62
CA VAL A 144 20.42 -14.57 -2.99
C VAL A 144 21.87 -14.26 -2.67
N ASP A 145 22.32 -13.08 -3.09
CA ASP A 145 23.66 -12.55 -2.85
C ASP A 145 23.68 -11.45 -1.78
N LEU A 146 22.56 -10.74 -1.57
CA LEU A 146 22.51 -9.59 -0.70
C LEU A 146 21.11 -9.38 -0.11
N LEU A 147 21.05 -9.15 1.20
CA LEU A 147 19.87 -8.66 1.88
C LEU A 147 20.20 -7.31 2.50
N VAL A 148 19.29 -6.34 2.38
CA VAL A 148 19.36 -5.07 3.12
C VAL A 148 18.19 -5.06 4.09
N ALA A 149 18.50 -4.96 5.37
CA ALA A 149 17.54 -4.89 6.45
C ALA A 149 17.56 -3.51 7.11
N THR A 150 16.39 -3.07 7.57
CA THR A 150 16.23 -1.89 8.42
C THR A 150 15.15 -2.16 9.47
N ASP A 151 15.31 -1.60 10.67
CA ASP A 151 14.22 -1.43 11.64
C ASP A 151 13.63 0.00 11.61
N ALA A 152 14.19 0.87 10.77
CA ALA A 152 13.76 2.24 10.52
C ALA A 152 13.69 3.13 11.78
N GLU A 153 14.53 2.86 12.80
CA GLU A 153 14.56 3.66 14.03
C GLU A 153 15.21 5.03 13.82
N GLU A 154 16.25 5.10 12.97
CA GLU A 154 17.05 6.31 12.78
C GLU A 154 17.28 6.60 11.29
N ILE A 155 16.20 6.74 10.51
CA ILE A 155 16.30 7.12 9.10
C ILE A 155 16.93 8.50 8.98
N LEU A 156 17.98 8.63 8.18
CA LEU A 156 18.75 9.85 8.02
C LEU A 156 17.86 11.08 7.75
N GLY A 157 17.86 12.03 8.68
CA GLY A 157 17.17 13.32 8.54
C GLY A 157 15.68 13.33 8.92
N ILE A 158 15.02 12.17 9.00
CA ILE A 158 13.58 12.07 9.31
C ILE A 158 13.23 11.18 10.52
N GLY A 159 14.18 10.40 11.04
CA GLY A 159 14.05 9.64 12.28
C GLY A 159 13.22 8.36 12.16
N ASP A 160 12.38 8.09 13.15
CA ASP A 160 11.62 6.84 13.25
C ASP A 160 10.39 6.84 12.33
N TRP A 161 10.34 5.88 11.40
CA TRP A 161 9.19 5.68 10.51
C TRP A 161 8.64 4.23 10.48
N GLY A 162 9.09 3.37 11.39
CA GLY A 162 8.72 1.96 11.48
C GLY A 162 8.60 1.26 10.11
N SER A 163 7.53 0.50 9.87
CA SER A 163 7.34 -0.22 8.59
C SER A 163 7.35 0.64 7.31
N ASN A 164 7.15 1.95 7.38
CA ASN A 164 7.29 2.82 6.20
C ASN A 164 8.75 2.89 5.71
N GLY A 165 9.72 2.64 6.60
CA GLY A 165 11.15 2.64 6.27
C GLY A 165 11.57 1.53 5.30
N MET A 166 10.66 0.65 4.85
CA MET A 166 10.95 -0.36 3.83
C MET A 166 11.51 0.30 2.55
N GLY A 167 11.11 1.55 2.28
CA GLY A 167 11.66 2.37 1.20
C GLY A 167 13.20 2.50 1.23
N ILE A 168 13.82 2.55 2.41
CA ILE A 168 15.29 2.62 2.56
C ILE A 168 15.96 1.36 2.03
N SER A 169 15.51 0.19 2.49
CA SER A 169 16.07 -1.09 2.05
C SER A 169 15.92 -1.27 0.54
N GLN A 170 14.78 -0.86 -0.01
CA GLN A 170 14.54 -0.87 -1.46
C GLN A 170 15.44 0.12 -2.22
N GLY A 171 15.61 1.35 -1.71
CA GLY A 171 16.47 2.38 -2.30
C GLY A 171 17.93 1.96 -2.33
N LYS A 172 18.48 1.45 -1.23
CA LYS A 172 19.85 0.92 -1.15
C LYS A 172 20.10 -0.19 -2.17
N LEU A 173 19.17 -1.13 -2.29
CA LEU A 173 19.27 -2.22 -3.27
C LEU A 173 19.19 -1.72 -4.73
N ALA A 174 18.39 -0.68 -4.99
CA ALA A 174 18.37 -0.04 -6.29
C ALA A 174 19.74 0.57 -6.64
N VAL A 175 20.39 1.25 -5.69
CA VAL A 175 21.74 1.80 -5.88
C VAL A 175 22.80 0.70 -6.00
N TYR A 176 22.72 -0.40 -5.23
CA TYR A 176 23.58 -1.57 -5.43
C TYR A 176 23.52 -2.10 -6.87
N THR A 177 22.33 -2.17 -7.45
CA THR A 177 22.15 -2.65 -8.82
C THR A 177 22.67 -1.63 -9.84
N ALA A 178 22.29 -0.35 -9.71
CA ALA A 178 22.69 0.70 -10.65
C ALA A 178 24.20 0.97 -10.60
N ALA A 179 24.78 1.10 -9.40
CA ALA A 179 26.19 1.40 -9.19
C ALA A 179 27.06 0.14 -9.27
N ALA A 180 26.75 -0.94 -8.57
CA ALA A 180 27.62 -2.12 -8.56
C ALA A 180 27.26 -3.20 -9.58
N GLY A 181 26.07 -3.15 -10.19
CA GLY A 181 25.62 -4.23 -11.08
C GLY A 181 25.38 -5.53 -10.33
N ILE A 182 24.99 -5.47 -9.05
CA ILE A 182 24.43 -6.65 -8.39
C ILE A 182 23.10 -6.96 -9.08
N ASP A 183 22.86 -8.21 -9.44
CA ASP A 183 21.65 -8.63 -10.13
C ASP A 183 20.40 -8.38 -9.26
N PRO A 184 19.41 -7.60 -9.73
CA PRO A 184 18.20 -7.31 -8.95
C PRO A 184 17.36 -8.56 -8.64
N ALA A 185 17.51 -9.64 -9.40
CA ALA A 185 16.86 -10.91 -9.10
C ALA A 185 17.44 -11.60 -7.86
N ARG A 186 18.66 -11.23 -7.42
CA ARG A 186 19.45 -11.89 -6.37
C ARG A 186 19.54 -11.07 -5.07
N VAL A 187 18.65 -10.09 -4.89
CA VAL A 187 18.60 -9.25 -3.70
C VAL A 187 17.24 -9.25 -3.00
N ILE A 188 17.21 -9.05 -1.69
CA ILE A 188 15.99 -9.01 -0.88
C ILE A 188 16.00 -7.79 0.07
N PRO A 189 15.02 -6.87 -0.02
CA PRO A 189 14.80 -5.87 1.02
C PRO A 189 14.05 -6.50 2.22
N VAL A 190 14.44 -6.14 3.43
CA VAL A 190 13.89 -6.69 4.69
C VAL A 190 13.50 -5.55 5.63
N MET A 191 12.27 -5.61 6.14
CA MET A 191 11.78 -4.73 7.20
C MET A 191 11.66 -5.53 8.50
N LEU A 192 12.35 -5.09 9.55
CA LEU A 192 12.23 -5.61 10.90
C LEU A 192 11.26 -4.70 11.68
N ASP A 193 9.96 -5.02 11.64
CA ASP A 193 8.94 -4.24 12.32
C ASP A 193 8.92 -4.58 13.81
N VAL A 194 9.47 -3.68 14.61
CA VAL A 194 9.55 -3.78 16.07
C VAL A 194 8.57 -2.84 16.78
N GLY A 195 7.61 -2.28 16.03
CA GLY A 195 6.81 -1.12 16.44
C GLY A 195 7.49 0.20 16.05
N THR A 196 6.87 1.31 16.41
CA THR A 196 7.41 2.67 16.17
C THR A 196 7.08 3.59 17.34
N ASN A 197 8.00 4.47 17.69
CA ASN A 197 7.81 5.55 18.68
C ASN A 197 7.27 6.83 18.02
N ASN A 198 7.05 6.83 16.70
CA ASN A 198 6.46 7.96 15.99
C ASN A 198 4.95 8.01 16.24
N GLU A 199 4.52 8.93 17.11
CA GLU A 199 3.11 9.10 17.45
C GLU A 199 2.24 9.44 16.23
N THR A 200 2.80 10.08 15.19
CA THR A 200 2.05 10.37 13.96
C THR A 200 1.61 9.08 13.28
N LEU A 201 2.52 8.10 13.17
CA LEU A 201 2.23 6.80 12.57
C LEU A 201 1.31 5.95 13.43
N LEU A 202 1.51 5.95 14.75
CA LEU A 202 0.63 5.21 15.67
C LEU A 202 -0.83 5.69 15.58
N ASN A 203 -1.04 6.98 15.33
CA ASN A 203 -2.36 7.60 15.19
C ASN A 203 -2.90 7.60 13.74
N ASP A 204 -2.10 7.24 12.74
CA ASP A 204 -2.52 7.22 11.35
C ASP A 204 -3.26 5.91 11.03
N PRO A 205 -4.57 5.91 10.70
CA PRO A 205 -5.33 4.69 10.41
C PRO A 205 -4.85 3.94 9.15
N MET A 206 -4.07 4.58 8.28
CA MET A 206 -3.50 3.95 7.09
C MET A 206 -2.13 3.32 7.37
N TYR A 207 -1.53 3.58 8.53
CA TYR A 207 -0.23 2.99 8.89
C TYR A 207 -0.25 1.46 8.78
N VAL A 208 0.65 0.93 7.96
CA VAL A 208 0.72 -0.51 7.61
C VAL A 208 1.55 -1.35 8.58
N GLY A 209 2.25 -0.71 9.54
CA GLY A 209 3.11 -1.39 10.52
C GLY A 209 2.44 -1.72 11.85
N LEU A 210 3.23 -2.26 12.79
CA LEU A 210 2.79 -2.57 14.15
C LEU A 210 2.43 -1.30 14.93
N ARG A 211 1.22 -1.28 15.50
CA ARG A 211 0.64 -0.12 16.19
C ARG A 211 0.95 -0.11 17.69
N HIS A 212 2.22 -0.28 18.03
CA HIS A 212 2.71 -0.10 19.39
C HIS A 212 4.11 0.54 19.38
N SER A 213 4.50 1.11 20.52
CA SER A 213 5.86 1.64 20.72
C SER A 213 6.93 0.58 20.48
N ARG A 214 8.14 1.02 20.11
CA ARG A 214 9.26 0.11 19.83
C ARG A 214 9.53 -0.81 21.01
N ASN A 215 9.65 -2.10 20.72
CA ASN A 215 10.03 -3.08 21.70
C ASN A 215 11.56 -3.11 21.82
N HIS A 216 12.11 -2.69 22.95
CA HIS A 216 13.56 -2.70 23.24
C HIS A 216 13.97 -3.83 24.21
N THR A 217 13.14 -4.88 24.33
CA THR A 217 13.34 -5.99 25.28
C THR A 217 14.00 -7.21 24.62
N GLU A 218 14.10 -8.32 25.36
CA GLU A 218 14.55 -9.63 24.85
C GLU A 218 13.83 -10.06 23.55
N ALA A 219 12.59 -9.61 23.31
CA ALA A 219 11.89 -9.88 22.07
C ALA A 219 12.59 -9.30 20.83
N TYR A 220 13.17 -8.10 20.94
CA TYR A 220 13.96 -7.49 19.88
C TYR A 220 15.19 -8.34 19.56
N ASP A 221 15.93 -8.75 20.58
CA ASP A 221 17.14 -9.56 20.42
C ASP A 221 16.83 -10.92 19.80
N ARG A 222 15.72 -11.54 20.19
CA ARG A 222 15.24 -12.78 19.57
C ARG A 222 14.87 -12.58 18.09
N LEU A 223 14.26 -11.46 17.71
CA LEU A 223 13.96 -11.17 16.31
C LEU A 223 15.25 -11.02 15.49
N ILE A 224 16.24 -10.27 16.00
CA ILE A 224 17.54 -10.11 15.33
C ILE A 224 18.24 -11.46 15.17
N ASP A 225 18.31 -12.27 16.24
CA ASP A 225 18.94 -13.59 16.18
C ASP A 225 18.22 -14.52 15.20
N ALA A 226 16.88 -14.52 15.22
CA ALA A 226 16.06 -15.30 14.29
C ALA A 226 16.29 -14.86 12.83
N TYR A 227 16.33 -13.56 12.56
CA TYR A 227 16.64 -13.02 11.23
C TYR A 227 18.02 -13.46 10.74
N ILE A 228 19.07 -13.19 11.52
CA ILE A 228 20.45 -13.50 11.11
C ILE A 228 20.63 -15.01 10.95
N THR A 229 20.08 -15.80 11.86
CA THR A 229 20.17 -17.27 11.82
C THR A 229 19.43 -17.83 10.60
N ALA A 230 18.18 -17.42 10.37
CA ALA A 230 17.38 -17.90 9.23
C ALA A 230 17.99 -17.47 7.90
N ALA A 231 18.35 -16.19 7.75
CA ALA A 231 18.94 -15.65 6.52
C ALA A 231 20.31 -16.31 6.23
N SER A 232 21.18 -16.43 7.24
CA SER A 232 22.51 -17.06 7.06
C SER A 232 22.41 -18.55 6.77
N ARG A 233 21.41 -19.25 7.35
CA ARG A 233 21.18 -20.67 7.08
C ARG A 233 20.62 -20.88 5.68
N ARG A 234 19.63 -20.08 5.29
CA ARG A 234 18.95 -20.21 4.01
C ARG A 234 19.82 -19.74 2.86
N PHE A 235 20.57 -18.64 3.05
CA PHE A 235 21.42 -17.99 2.05
C PHE A 235 22.86 -17.82 2.55
N PRO A 236 23.63 -18.91 2.72
CA PRO A 236 24.94 -18.91 3.39
C PRO A 236 26.06 -18.14 2.67
N LYS A 237 25.78 -17.63 1.47
CA LYS A 237 26.69 -16.86 0.64
C LYS A 237 26.32 -15.38 0.59
N ALA A 238 25.17 -15.00 1.13
CA ALA A 238 24.67 -13.63 1.04
C ALA A 238 25.36 -12.71 2.05
N LEU A 239 25.51 -11.44 1.66
CA LEU A 239 25.83 -10.35 2.56
C LEU A 239 24.54 -9.87 3.26
N LEU A 240 24.58 -9.74 4.58
CA LEU A 240 23.51 -9.15 5.38
C LEU A 240 23.88 -7.70 5.72
N HIS A 241 23.28 -6.76 4.99
CA HIS A 241 23.48 -5.34 5.16
C HIS A 241 22.42 -4.77 6.11
N PHE A 242 22.84 -4.00 7.11
CA PHE A 242 21.97 -3.31 8.08
C PHE A 242 22.03 -1.80 7.86
N GLU A 243 20.87 -1.15 7.84
CA GLU A 243 20.71 0.28 7.53
C GLU A 243 19.70 0.96 8.47
N ASP A 244 19.99 2.19 8.89
CA ASP A 244 19.09 3.09 9.64
C ASP A 244 18.57 2.50 10.97
N PHE A 245 19.45 1.74 11.64
CA PHE A 245 19.20 1.21 12.99
C PHE A 245 19.55 2.22 14.07
N GLY A 246 18.83 2.17 15.20
CA GLY A 246 19.14 3.03 16.34
C GLY A 246 20.59 2.86 16.82
N PRO A 247 21.25 3.93 17.34
CA PRO A 247 22.69 3.97 17.56
C PRO A 247 23.27 2.83 18.38
N SER A 248 22.56 2.48 19.45
CA SER A 248 22.98 1.43 20.38
C SER A 248 22.81 0.04 19.75
N ASN A 249 21.78 -0.15 18.94
CA ASN A 249 21.48 -1.43 18.30
C ASN A 249 22.42 -1.69 17.12
N ALA A 250 22.65 -0.70 16.24
CA ALA A 250 23.55 -0.84 15.08
C ALA A 250 24.92 -1.40 15.50
N ARG A 251 25.54 -0.79 16.52
CA ARG A 251 26.85 -1.21 17.04
C ARG A 251 26.81 -2.57 17.71
N ARG A 252 25.80 -2.82 18.55
CA ARG A 252 25.68 -4.08 19.29
C ARG A 252 25.51 -5.27 18.35
N ILE A 253 24.64 -5.14 17.34
CA ILE A 253 24.42 -6.16 16.31
C ILE A 253 25.72 -6.41 15.54
N LEU A 254 26.40 -5.36 15.11
CA LEU A 254 27.66 -5.52 14.39
C LEU A 254 28.72 -6.26 15.23
N LEU A 255 28.92 -5.85 16.49
CA LEU A 255 29.90 -6.49 17.38
C LEU A 255 29.55 -7.94 17.71
N GLU A 256 28.27 -8.26 17.85
CA GLU A 256 27.82 -9.60 18.22
C GLU A 256 27.87 -10.60 17.05
N TYR A 257 27.60 -10.14 15.82
CA TYR A 257 27.41 -11.02 14.67
C TYR A 257 28.48 -10.92 13.59
N ALA A 258 29.38 -9.91 13.60
CA ALA A 258 30.46 -9.79 12.60
C ALA A 258 31.31 -11.05 12.46
N ASP A 259 31.58 -11.76 13.57
CA ASP A 259 32.37 -13.00 13.57
C ASP A 259 31.51 -14.26 13.33
N LYS A 260 30.18 -14.15 13.34
CA LYS A 260 29.23 -15.27 13.22
C LYS A 260 28.60 -15.37 11.84
N ALA A 261 28.41 -14.23 11.17
CA ALA A 261 27.76 -14.11 9.87
C ALA A 261 28.44 -13.04 9.00
N CYS A 262 28.14 -13.04 7.71
CA CYS A 262 28.63 -12.03 6.78
C CYS A 262 27.76 -10.78 6.88
N VAL A 263 27.97 -9.98 7.93
CA VAL A 263 27.19 -8.76 8.22
C VAL A 263 27.98 -7.50 7.91
N PHE A 264 27.27 -6.45 7.53
CA PHE A 264 27.79 -5.10 7.29
C PHE A 264 26.76 -4.07 7.73
N ASN A 265 27.20 -2.95 8.29
CA ASN A 265 26.33 -1.81 8.59
C ASN A 265 26.87 -0.54 7.92
N ASP A 266 26.08 0.09 7.05
CA ASP A 266 26.55 1.24 6.26
C ASP A 266 26.74 2.50 7.10
N ASP A 267 25.84 2.76 8.05
CA ASP A 267 25.88 3.97 8.90
C ASP A 267 27.16 4.07 9.73
N MET A 268 27.68 2.92 10.15
CA MET A 268 28.94 2.81 10.89
C MET A 268 30.13 2.59 9.97
N GLN A 269 30.10 1.51 9.19
CA GLN A 269 31.26 1.04 8.44
C GLN A 269 31.37 1.74 7.09
N GLY A 270 30.26 1.99 6.41
CA GLY A 270 30.20 2.72 5.13
C GLY A 270 30.53 4.20 5.27
N THR A 271 29.83 4.91 6.17
CA THR A 271 30.08 6.33 6.49
C THR A 271 31.52 6.53 6.97
N GLY A 272 32.00 5.63 7.84
CA GLY A 272 33.39 5.62 8.27
C GLY A 272 34.37 5.45 7.11
N ALA A 273 34.09 4.54 6.18
CA ALA A 273 34.94 4.26 5.03
C ALA A 273 34.97 5.41 4.00
N ILE A 274 33.83 6.01 3.66
CA ILE A 274 33.82 7.13 2.70
C ILE A 274 34.50 8.38 3.28
N THR A 275 34.29 8.64 4.57
CA THR A 275 34.98 9.74 5.26
C THR A 275 36.47 9.47 5.33
N LEU A 276 36.88 8.23 5.65
CA LEU A 276 38.28 7.82 5.60
C LEU A 276 38.88 8.01 4.21
N ALA A 277 38.15 7.68 3.13
CA ALA A 277 38.63 7.90 1.76
C ALA A 277 38.93 9.38 1.50
N ALA A 278 38.02 10.28 1.92
CA ALA A 278 38.21 11.72 1.80
C ALA A 278 39.38 12.23 2.65
N VAL A 279 39.53 11.71 3.88
CA VAL A 279 40.66 11.99 4.76
C VAL A 279 41.97 11.53 4.13
N LEU A 280 42.05 10.32 3.58
CA LEU A 280 43.26 9.81 2.93
C LEU A 280 43.66 10.67 1.72
N ALA A 281 42.69 11.06 0.89
CA ALA A 281 42.92 11.98 -0.22
C ALA A 281 43.40 13.36 0.27
N GLY A 282 42.75 13.92 1.30
CA GLY A 282 43.11 15.21 1.87
C GLY A 282 44.48 15.20 2.56
N VAL A 283 44.82 14.13 3.27
CA VAL A 283 46.11 13.93 3.93
C VAL A 283 47.25 13.88 2.91
N ARG A 284 47.06 13.18 1.79
CA ARG A 284 48.02 13.20 0.67
C ARG A 284 48.19 14.60 0.08
N ALA A 285 47.09 15.35 -0.05
CA ALA A 285 47.12 16.73 -0.55
C ALA A 285 47.78 17.72 0.43
N ALA A 286 47.58 17.52 1.74
CA ALA A 286 48.13 18.38 2.80
C ALA A 286 49.61 18.10 3.09
N GLY A 287 50.11 16.89 2.78
CA GLY A 287 51.51 16.51 2.97
C GLY A 287 51.90 16.13 4.41
N THR A 288 51.01 16.31 5.39
CA THR A 288 51.24 15.90 6.79
C THR A 288 50.90 14.42 6.97
N PRO A 289 51.79 13.57 7.52
CA PRO A 289 51.53 12.14 7.72
C PRO A 289 50.26 11.85 8.52
N LEU A 290 49.54 10.77 8.20
CA LEU A 290 48.29 10.41 8.89
C LEU A 290 48.49 10.22 10.40
N ALA A 291 49.61 9.63 10.81
CA ALA A 291 49.96 9.42 12.22
C ALA A 291 50.24 10.73 13.01
N GLU A 292 50.38 11.87 12.33
CA GLU A 292 50.62 13.18 12.95
C GLU A 292 49.36 14.06 12.98
N GLN A 293 48.25 13.59 12.41
CA GLN A 293 47.00 14.35 12.36
C GLN A 293 46.39 14.48 13.76
N ARG A 294 45.75 15.62 14.03
CA ARG A 294 44.94 15.89 15.22
C ARG A 294 43.50 16.09 14.78
N VAL A 295 42.60 15.24 15.26
CA VAL A 295 41.23 15.14 14.72
C VAL A 295 40.23 15.57 15.78
N VAL A 296 39.36 16.51 15.42
CA VAL A 296 38.17 16.83 16.22
C VAL A 296 36.94 16.33 15.47
N VAL A 297 36.11 15.54 16.16
CA VAL A 297 34.81 15.10 15.64
C VAL A 297 33.72 15.74 16.50
N PHE A 298 32.87 16.53 15.87
CA PHE A 298 31.73 17.20 16.48
C PHE A 298 30.44 16.42 16.16
N GLY A 299 29.82 15.87 17.20
CA GLY A 299 28.80 14.82 17.12
C GLY A 299 29.42 13.43 17.35
N ALA A 300 29.18 12.83 18.52
CA ALA A 300 29.78 11.55 18.93
C ALA A 300 28.74 10.41 18.99
N GLY A 301 27.80 10.42 18.05
CA GLY A 301 26.86 9.33 17.79
C GLY A 301 27.46 8.20 16.93
N THR A 302 26.60 7.42 16.29
CA THR A 302 26.96 6.25 15.46
C THR A 302 27.98 6.58 14.37
N ALA A 303 27.66 7.57 13.53
CA ALA A 303 28.51 8.00 12.43
C ALA A 303 29.84 8.61 12.92
N GLY A 304 29.79 9.56 13.86
CA GLY A 304 30.97 10.26 14.36
C GLY A 304 31.99 9.32 15.02
N VAL A 305 31.53 8.39 15.85
CA VAL A 305 32.41 7.39 16.47
C VAL A 305 32.88 6.34 15.47
N GLY A 306 32.03 5.93 14.52
CA GLY A 306 32.44 5.04 13.42
C GLY A 306 33.58 5.64 12.58
N ILE A 307 33.49 6.93 12.26
CA ILE A 307 34.56 7.68 11.58
C ILE A 307 35.83 7.73 12.44
N ALA A 308 35.69 8.04 13.74
CA ALA A 308 36.82 8.05 14.67
C ALA A 308 37.53 6.69 14.77
N ASP A 309 36.75 5.59 14.83
CA ASP A 309 37.27 4.22 14.82
C ASP A 309 38.09 3.93 13.55
N GLN A 310 37.57 4.29 12.37
CA GLN A 310 38.27 4.10 11.09
C GLN A 310 39.55 4.93 10.97
N ILE A 311 39.52 6.20 11.41
CA ILE A 311 40.70 7.08 11.39
C ILE A 311 41.76 6.58 12.37
N ARG A 312 41.38 6.21 13.61
CA ARG A 312 42.31 5.62 14.58
C ARG A 312 43.01 4.40 14.00
N ASP A 313 42.25 3.49 13.43
CA ASP A 313 42.81 2.23 12.92
C ASP A 313 43.72 2.50 11.69
N ALA A 314 43.42 3.52 10.89
CA ALA A 314 44.28 3.98 9.81
C ALA A 314 45.58 4.64 10.32
N MET A 315 45.52 5.45 11.39
CA MET A 315 46.71 5.98 12.07
C MET A 315 47.61 4.87 12.61
N VAL A 316 47.02 3.83 13.21
CA VAL A 316 47.78 2.67 13.72
C VAL A 316 48.54 1.96 12.61
N ARG A 317 47.90 1.76 11.45
CA ARG A 317 48.56 1.17 10.28
C ARG A 317 49.65 2.06 9.70
N ALA A 318 49.50 3.37 9.81
CA ALA A 318 50.54 4.34 9.45
C ALA A 318 51.71 4.39 10.45
N GLY A 319 51.70 3.54 11.50
CA GLY A 319 52.81 3.38 12.45
C GLY A 319 52.55 3.95 13.85
N ALA A 320 51.36 4.49 14.14
CA ALA A 320 51.01 4.96 15.48
C ALA A 320 50.70 3.79 16.44
N ARG A 321 50.94 3.97 17.74
CA ARG A 321 50.40 3.06 18.76
C ARG A 321 48.91 3.31 18.92
N ARG A 322 48.11 2.26 19.19
CA ARG A 322 46.65 2.36 19.28
C ARG A 322 46.17 3.40 20.29
N GLU A 323 46.79 3.42 21.47
CA GLU A 323 46.46 4.38 22.53
C GLU A 323 46.82 5.81 22.09
N THR A 324 47.96 5.98 21.43
CA THR A 324 48.40 7.28 20.90
C THR A 324 47.48 7.78 19.79
N ALA A 325 47.07 6.91 18.87
CA ALA A 325 46.12 7.24 17.80
C ALA A 325 44.75 7.66 18.36
N ALA A 326 44.23 6.95 19.37
CA ALA A 326 43.00 7.34 20.06
C ALA A 326 43.18 8.69 20.77
N GLN A 327 44.34 8.92 21.38
CA GLN A 327 44.70 10.19 22.02
C GLN A 327 44.93 11.35 21.04
N GLN A 328 44.90 11.13 19.73
CA GLN A 328 44.94 12.17 18.70
C GLN A 328 43.55 12.50 18.14
N ILE A 329 42.50 11.95 18.75
CA ILE A 329 41.10 12.18 18.36
C ILE A 329 40.34 12.73 19.59
N TRP A 330 39.64 13.84 19.40
CA TRP A 330 38.82 14.51 20.41
C TRP A 330 37.37 14.51 19.93
N LEU A 331 36.49 13.93 20.73
CA LEU A 331 35.05 13.89 20.45
C LEU A 331 34.33 14.96 21.27
N VAL A 332 33.51 15.75 20.60
CA VAL A 332 32.68 16.80 21.23
C VAL A 332 31.21 16.48 20.91
N ASP A 333 30.38 16.34 21.94
CA ASP A 333 28.96 16.03 21.80
C ASP A 333 28.10 17.01 22.62
N ARG A 334 26.82 16.71 22.86
CA ARG A 334 25.88 17.54 23.64
C ARG A 334 26.40 17.88 25.05
N GLN A 335 27.25 17.02 25.62
CA GLN A 335 27.93 17.23 26.91
C GLN A 335 29.14 18.19 26.84
N GLY A 336 29.59 18.57 25.64
CA GLY A 336 30.89 19.19 25.39
C GLY A 336 31.96 18.16 25.00
N LEU A 337 33.25 18.51 25.16
CA LEU A 337 34.36 17.56 25.00
C LEU A 337 34.19 16.38 25.96
N LEU A 338 34.25 15.16 25.44
CA LEU A 338 34.05 13.94 26.25
C LEU A 338 35.24 13.69 27.18
N LEU A 339 34.97 13.57 28.48
CA LEU A 339 35.97 13.37 29.54
C LEU A 339 35.75 12.04 30.28
N ASP A 340 36.84 11.45 30.78
CA ASP A 340 36.82 10.14 31.46
C ASP A 340 36.12 10.14 32.84
N ASP A 341 35.80 11.32 33.39
CA ASP A 341 35.05 11.51 34.63
C ASP A 341 33.54 11.74 34.41
N MET A 342 33.05 11.66 33.17
CA MET A 342 31.62 11.75 32.83
C MET A 342 30.89 10.42 33.11
N ASN A 343 29.72 10.50 33.75
CA ASN A 343 28.95 9.33 34.17
C ASN A 343 27.94 8.83 33.11
N ASP A 344 27.73 9.58 32.04
CA ASP A 344 26.72 9.35 31.01
C ASP A 344 27.33 9.00 29.63
N LEU A 345 28.63 8.66 29.59
CA LEU A 345 29.27 8.19 28.36
C LEU A 345 28.71 6.83 27.95
N ARG A 346 28.47 6.68 26.64
CA ARG A 346 28.19 5.38 26.05
C ARG A 346 29.50 4.59 25.94
N ASP A 347 29.43 3.27 26.07
CA ASP A 347 30.60 2.37 26.04
C ASP A 347 31.54 2.60 24.85
N PHE A 348 30.97 3.01 23.72
CA PHE A 348 31.70 3.27 22.49
C PHE A 348 32.37 4.65 22.42
N GLN A 349 31.99 5.59 23.28
CA GLN A 349 32.60 6.90 23.40
C GLN A 349 33.84 6.85 24.33
N THR A 350 33.82 5.96 25.32
CA THR A 350 34.87 5.80 26.34
C THR A 350 36.29 5.70 25.78
N PRO A 351 36.57 4.98 24.67
CA PRO A 351 37.93 4.88 24.13
C PRO A 351 38.56 6.21 23.67
N PHE A 352 37.74 7.24 23.45
CA PHE A 352 38.18 8.57 22.99
C PHE A 352 38.01 9.66 24.06
N ALA A 353 37.50 9.32 25.24
CA ALA A 353 37.33 10.25 26.35
C ALA A 353 38.70 10.76 26.83
N ARG A 354 38.80 12.07 27.06
CA ARG A 354 40.04 12.71 27.53
C ARG A 354 40.15 12.65 29.04
N SER A 355 41.37 12.59 29.55
CA SER A 355 41.54 12.69 30.99
C SER A 355 41.07 14.05 31.50
N ALA A 356 40.27 14.08 32.56
CA ALA A 356 39.86 15.33 33.20
C ALA A 356 41.07 16.20 33.63
N GLY A 357 42.23 15.57 33.87
CA GLY A 357 43.49 16.25 34.14
C GLY A 357 44.08 17.00 32.94
N GLU A 358 43.99 16.44 31.73
CA GLU A 358 44.41 17.09 30.47
C GLU A 358 43.59 18.35 30.21
N ALA A 359 42.27 18.25 30.35
CA ALA A 359 41.34 19.32 30.04
C ALA A 359 41.14 20.32 31.20
N LYS A 360 41.91 20.21 32.27
CA LYS A 360 41.73 21.03 33.49
C LYS A 360 41.94 22.53 33.23
N SER A 361 42.81 22.89 32.30
CA SER A 361 43.08 24.28 31.93
C SER A 361 42.14 24.82 30.86
N TYR A 362 41.28 23.99 30.28
CA TYR A 362 40.41 24.39 29.18
C TYR A 362 39.25 25.24 29.72
N GLU A 363 38.93 26.32 29.01
CA GLU A 363 37.81 27.18 29.36
C GLU A 363 36.47 26.41 29.28
N ARG A 364 35.59 26.65 30.26
CA ARG A 364 34.26 26.04 30.32
C ARG A 364 33.19 27.10 30.11
N ASP A 365 32.12 26.75 29.41
CA ASP A 365 30.96 27.60 29.21
C ASP A 365 30.14 27.78 30.50
N GLY A 366 29.06 28.56 30.43
CA GLY A 366 28.18 28.83 31.59
C GLY A 366 27.47 27.59 32.17
N GLU A 367 27.49 26.46 31.46
CA GLU A 367 26.96 25.16 31.90
C GLU A 367 28.08 24.21 32.35
N GLY A 368 29.33 24.67 32.41
CA GLY A 368 30.48 23.88 32.86
C GLY A 368 31.04 22.93 31.80
N ARG A 369 30.64 23.09 30.53
CA ARG A 369 31.07 22.24 29.39
C ARG A 369 32.24 22.86 28.65
N ILE A 370 33.10 22.03 28.06
CA ILE A 370 34.15 22.48 27.15
C ILE A 370 33.56 22.52 25.74
N SER A 371 33.46 23.72 25.17
CA SER A 371 32.81 23.93 23.87
C SER A 371 33.66 23.44 22.69
N LEU A 372 33.05 23.32 21.50
CA LEU A 372 33.78 23.08 20.25
C LEU A 372 34.83 24.18 20.01
N ALA A 373 34.48 25.45 20.23
CA ALA A 373 35.39 26.57 20.02
C ALA A 373 36.62 26.48 20.92
N THR A 374 36.42 26.18 22.21
CA THR A 374 37.52 25.96 23.16
C THR A 374 38.37 24.76 22.75
N THR A 375 37.73 23.64 22.36
CA THR A 375 38.45 22.44 21.94
C THR A 375 39.34 22.73 20.73
N VAL A 376 38.84 23.44 19.72
CA VAL A 376 39.63 23.83 18.53
C VAL A 376 40.78 24.77 18.90
N ALA A 377 40.55 25.71 19.82
CA ALA A 377 41.56 26.65 20.27
C ALA A 377 42.70 25.99 21.05
N GLU A 378 42.42 24.96 21.84
CA GLU A 378 43.45 24.29 22.67
C GLU A 378 44.16 23.15 21.93
N VAL A 379 43.42 22.38 21.12
CA VAL A 379 43.93 21.18 20.43
C VAL A 379 44.61 21.53 19.11
N HIS A 380 44.25 22.65 18.50
CA HIS A 380 44.70 23.05 17.17
C HIS A 380 44.52 21.92 16.13
N PRO A 381 43.30 21.43 15.89
CA PRO A 381 43.09 20.27 15.00
C PRO A 381 43.57 20.54 13.58
N THR A 382 44.04 19.49 12.92
CA THR A 382 44.35 19.49 11.48
C THR A 382 43.18 18.95 10.67
N ILE A 383 42.30 18.16 11.28
CA ILE A 383 41.07 17.61 10.71
C ILE A 383 39.89 17.96 11.61
N LEU A 384 38.84 18.55 11.05
CA LEU A 384 37.60 18.87 11.74
C LEU A 384 36.41 18.20 11.02
N ILE A 385 35.67 17.35 11.73
CA ILE A 385 34.56 16.55 11.18
C ILE A 385 33.27 16.88 11.92
N GLY A 386 32.18 17.14 11.20
CA GLY A 386 30.87 17.46 11.76
C GLY A 386 29.84 16.41 11.37
N THR A 387 29.21 15.79 12.37
CA THR A 387 28.15 14.76 12.23
C THR A 387 27.04 14.97 13.28
N SER A 388 26.86 16.21 13.72
CA SER A 388 26.06 16.55 14.91
C SER A 388 24.60 16.87 14.61
N THR A 389 24.26 17.16 13.36
CA THR A 389 23.01 17.80 12.90
C THR A 389 22.75 19.20 13.50
N ALA A 390 23.72 19.77 14.22
CA ALA A 390 23.66 21.15 14.69
C ALA A 390 24.26 22.09 13.63
N GLY A 391 23.38 22.62 12.78
CA GLY A 391 23.76 23.48 11.64
C GLY A 391 24.44 24.79 12.05
N GLY A 392 25.37 25.25 11.24
CA GLY A 392 26.07 26.54 11.41
C GLY A 392 27.09 26.58 12.57
N THR A 393 27.45 25.43 13.14
CA THR A 393 28.36 25.35 14.30
C THR A 393 29.84 25.53 13.95
N PHE A 394 30.25 25.33 12.70
CA PHE A 394 31.60 25.63 12.21
C PHE A 394 31.70 27.11 11.86
N THR A 395 31.68 27.97 12.87
CA THR A 395 31.66 29.43 12.71
C THR A 395 32.99 30.00 12.19
N GLU A 396 32.96 31.20 11.58
CA GLU A 396 34.16 31.89 11.08
C GLU A 396 35.30 31.98 12.12
N PRO A 397 35.05 32.37 13.40
CA PRO A 397 36.12 32.40 14.39
C PRO A 397 36.78 31.04 14.61
N ILE A 398 35.99 29.96 14.67
CA ILE A 398 36.51 28.60 14.89
C ILE A 398 37.40 28.19 13.71
N ILE A 399 36.93 28.41 12.49
CA ILE A 399 37.64 28.00 11.27
C ILE A 399 38.90 28.83 11.06
N ARG A 400 38.86 30.14 11.34
CA ARG A 400 40.06 30.99 11.30
C ARG A 400 41.07 30.61 12.37
N THR A 401 40.63 30.28 13.59
CA THR A 401 41.50 29.76 14.64
C THR A 401 42.18 28.47 14.19
N MET A 402 41.43 27.50 13.67
CA MET A 402 42.02 26.28 13.11
C MET A 402 43.04 26.59 12.00
N ALA A 403 42.66 27.40 11.01
CA ALA A 403 43.50 27.72 9.85
C ALA A 403 44.74 28.57 10.17
N ALA A 404 44.83 29.15 11.38
CA ALA A 404 46.05 29.82 11.86
C ALA A 404 47.13 28.82 12.30
N HIS A 405 46.77 27.58 12.64
CA HIS A 405 47.67 26.55 13.17
C HIS A 405 47.94 25.38 12.21
N VAL A 406 47.28 25.35 11.05
CA VAL A 406 47.51 24.35 9.99
C VAL A 406 47.48 25.02 8.62
N ASP A 407 48.41 24.63 7.74
CA ASP A 407 48.53 25.23 6.40
C ASP A 407 47.34 24.83 5.51
N ARG A 408 47.01 23.55 5.46
CA ARG A 408 45.89 22.97 4.68
C ARG A 408 44.88 22.29 5.61
N PRO A 409 43.92 23.03 6.21
CA PRO A 409 42.93 22.43 7.10
C PRO A 409 41.99 21.48 6.35
N LEU A 410 41.79 20.27 6.87
CA LEU A 410 40.75 19.35 6.37
C LEU A 410 39.46 19.58 7.14
N ILE A 411 38.38 19.94 6.46
CA ILE A 411 37.12 20.32 7.09
C ILE A 411 35.97 19.57 6.43
N PHE A 412 35.26 18.77 7.23
CA PHE A 412 34.21 17.87 6.76
C PHE A 412 32.88 18.15 7.45
N PRO A 413 32.06 19.09 6.94
CA PRO A 413 30.71 19.29 7.45
C PRO A 413 29.76 18.26 6.78
N LEU A 414 29.49 17.16 7.48
CA LEU A 414 28.83 15.97 6.92
C LEU A 414 27.34 15.87 7.28
N SER A 415 26.82 16.75 8.13
CA SER A 415 25.41 16.69 8.53
C SER A 415 24.44 16.93 7.37
N ASN A 416 23.38 16.11 7.33
CA ASN A 416 22.26 16.19 6.38
C ASN A 416 20.95 16.50 7.13
N PRO A 417 19.93 17.09 6.48
CA PRO A 417 19.94 17.71 5.14
C PRO A 417 20.75 19.03 5.13
N THR A 418 20.79 19.74 4.00
CA THR A 418 21.57 20.98 3.80
C THR A 418 21.39 22.02 4.92
N GLU A 419 20.18 22.14 5.47
CA GLU A 419 19.85 23.08 6.56
C GLU A 419 20.60 22.77 7.88
N LYS A 420 21.13 21.56 8.02
CA LYS A 420 21.82 21.05 9.20
C LYS A 420 23.34 21.00 9.05
N ILE A 421 23.88 21.43 7.91
CA ILE A 421 25.31 21.43 7.63
C ILE A 421 26.06 22.36 8.61
N GLU A 422 27.21 21.93 9.12
CA GLU A 422 27.96 22.70 10.11
C GLU A 422 28.51 24.03 9.56
N ALA A 423 28.88 24.07 8.27
CA ALA A 423 29.24 25.29 7.53
C ALA A 423 29.12 25.09 6.02
N HIS A 424 28.82 26.16 5.29
CA HIS A 424 28.79 26.12 3.83
C HIS A 424 30.20 26.08 3.22
N PRO A 425 30.44 25.30 2.15
CA PRO A 425 31.75 25.24 1.51
C PRO A 425 32.28 26.59 1.02
N ALA A 426 31.41 27.48 0.55
CA ALA A 426 31.81 28.81 0.10
C ALA A 426 32.43 29.64 1.23
N ASP A 427 31.84 29.55 2.42
CA ASP A 427 32.33 30.23 3.62
C ASP A 427 33.67 29.66 4.06
N LEU A 428 33.80 28.32 4.10
CA LEU A 428 35.04 27.64 4.44
C LEU A 428 36.19 28.01 3.49
N ILE A 429 35.94 28.08 2.18
CA ILE A 429 36.92 28.55 1.19
C ILE A 429 37.30 30.01 1.46
N HIS A 430 36.33 30.88 1.75
CA HIS A 430 36.61 32.29 2.02
C HIS A 430 37.40 32.51 3.33
N TRP A 431 36.97 31.89 4.43
CA TRP A 431 37.58 32.05 5.75
C TRP A 431 38.99 31.47 5.83
N THR A 432 39.31 30.50 4.98
CA THR A 432 40.64 29.88 4.89
C THR A 432 41.48 30.38 3.72
N GLU A 433 41.00 31.37 2.97
CA GLU A 433 41.70 31.95 1.81
C GLU A 433 42.05 30.90 0.73
N GLY A 434 41.15 29.94 0.49
CA GLY A 434 41.33 28.84 -0.48
C GLY A 434 42.21 27.69 0.01
N ARG A 435 42.61 27.68 1.28
CA ARG A 435 43.49 26.64 1.84
C ARG A 435 42.75 25.39 2.31
N ALA A 436 41.46 25.49 2.64
CA ALA A 436 40.69 24.34 3.12
C ALA A 436 40.56 23.22 2.07
N LEU A 437 40.65 21.99 2.56
CA LEU A 437 40.32 20.76 1.85
C LEU A 437 38.97 20.27 2.39
N ILE A 438 37.94 20.32 1.55
CA ILE A 438 36.54 20.19 2.00
C ILE A 438 35.89 18.95 1.39
N GLY A 439 35.19 18.19 2.24
CA GLY A 439 34.23 17.17 1.81
C GLY A 439 32.92 17.30 2.61
N THR A 440 31.77 17.19 1.95
CA THR A 440 30.45 17.46 2.54
C THR A 440 29.54 16.25 2.52
N GLY A 441 28.52 16.20 3.39
CA GLY A 441 27.48 15.17 3.34
C GLY A 441 26.51 15.37 2.16
N THR A 442 26.20 16.63 1.85
CA THR A 442 25.32 17.04 0.75
C THR A 442 26.10 17.43 -0.52
N PRO A 443 25.48 17.40 -1.71
CA PRO A 443 26.11 17.85 -2.95
C PRO A 443 26.17 19.38 -3.04
N TRP A 444 27.23 19.92 -3.65
CA TRP A 444 27.45 21.36 -3.84
C TRP A 444 28.04 21.69 -5.21
N ASP A 445 27.63 22.84 -5.76
CA ASP A 445 28.26 23.39 -6.95
C ASP A 445 29.71 23.83 -6.67
N PRO A 446 30.59 23.83 -7.70
CA PRO A 446 31.95 24.32 -7.54
C PRO A 446 32.00 25.78 -7.05
N VAL A 447 32.82 26.04 -6.04
CA VAL A 447 33.02 27.38 -5.48
C VAL A 447 34.13 28.09 -6.23
N SER A 448 33.86 29.27 -6.80
CA SER A 448 34.89 30.08 -7.47
C SER A 448 35.54 31.05 -6.47
N TYR A 449 36.87 31.00 -6.33
CA TYR A 449 37.63 31.92 -5.48
C TYR A 449 39.01 32.23 -6.09
N GLN A 450 39.32 33.53 -6.23
CA GLN A 450 40.59 34.04 -6.79
C GLN A 450 41.01 33.36 -8.12
N GLY A 451 40.05 33.08 -9.01
CA GLY A 451 40.31 32.47 -10.32
C GLY A 451 40.48 30.95 -10.31
N VAL A 452 40.35 30.30 -9.15
CA VAL A 452 40.33 28.83 -9.00
C VAL A 452 38.89 28.36 -8.73
N ALA A 453 38.48 27.29 -9.41
CA ALA A 453 37.21 26.62 -9.17
C ALA A 453 37.43 25.41 -8.25
N TYR A 454 36.91 25.49 -7.03
CA TYR A 454 37.01 24.46 -5.99
C TYR A 454 35.85 23.48 -6.12
N LYS A 455 36.13 22.24 -6.52
CA LYS A 455 35.13 21.17 -6.62
C LYS A 455 34.94 20.52 -5.26
N ILE A 456 33.74 20.61 -4.69
CA ILE A 456 33.43 20.05 -3.37
C ILE A 456 33.08 18.57 -3.52
N GLY A 457 33.80 17.69 -2.82
CA GLY A 457 33.51 16.26 -2.83
C GLY A 457 32.37 15.93 -1.89
N GLN A 458 31.41 15.12 -2.35
CA GLN A 458 30.35 14.60 -1.48
C GLN A 458 30.79 13.26 -0.88
N ALA A 459 30.80 13.17 0.45
CA ALA A 459 30.98 11.93 1.21
C ALA A 459 29.73 11.06 1.14
N ASN A 460 29.37 10.66 -0.07
CA ASN A 460 28.21 9.83 -0.35
C ASN A 460 28.60 8.35 -0.18
N ASN A 461 27.95 7.65 0.75
CA ASN A 461 28.21 6.22 1.02
C ASN A 461 28.08 5.34 -0.24
N ALA A 462 27.29 5.76 -1.24
CA ALA A 462 27.16 5.08 -2.53
C ALA A 462 28.50 4.92 -3.29
N LEU A 463 29.54 5.68 -2.93
CA LEU A 463 30.87 5.51 -3.51
C LEU A 463 31.63 4.29 -2.94
N VAL A 464 31.19 3.72 -1.82
CA VAL A 464 31.86 2.60 -1.14
C VAL A 464 30.98 1.36 -1.09
N TYR A 465 29.80 1.43 -0.47
CA TYR A 465 29.03 0.23 -0.14
C TYR A 465 28.67 -0.63 -1.36
N PRO A 466 28.36 -0.09 -2.56
CA PRO A 466 28.05 -0.91 -3.71
C PRO A 466 29.23 -1.78 -4.11
N GLY A 467 30.41 -1.16 -4.24
CA GLY A 467 31.65 -1.88 -4.57
C GLY A 467 32.09 -2.85 -3.48
N LEU A 468 31.91 -2.47 -2.20
CA LEU A 468 32.18 -3.36 -1.06
C LEU A 468 31.28 -4.60 -1.10
N GLY A 469 29.98 -4.42 -1.32
CA GLY A 469 29.04 -5.54 -1.42
C GLY A 469 29.34 -6.41 -2.64
N LEU A 470 29.60 -5.82 -3.82
CA LEU A 470 30.00 -6.58 -5.01
C LEU A 470 31.28 -7.39 -4.76
N GLY A 471 32.30 -6.80 -4.16
CA GLY A 471 33.54 -7.50 -3.85
C GLY A 471 33.33 -8.64 -2.85
N THR A 472 32.45 -8.44 -1.86
CA THR A 472 32.05 -9.46 -0.89
C THR A 472 31.32 -10.62 -1.57
N VAL A 473 30.38 -10.32 -2.46
CA VAL A 473 29.61 -11.30 -3.24
C VAL A 473 30.52 -12.10 -4.18
N VAL A 474 31.38 -11.42 -4.95
CA VAL A 474 32.31 -12.05 -5.90
C VAL A 474 33.28 -12.99 -5.19
N SER A 475 33.86 -12.55 -4.07
CA SER A 475 34.76 -13.37 -3.26
C SER A 475 34.05 -14.46 -2.46
N ARG A 476 32.72 -14.39 -2.35
CA ARG A 476 31.90 -15.18 -1.42
C ARG A 476 32.50 -15.14 -0.03
N ALA A 477 32.90 -13.95 0.42
CA ALA A 477 33.60 -13.78 1.68
C ALA A 477 32.83 -14.44 2.83
N GLN A 478 33.57 -14.99 3.79
CA GLN A 478 32.97 -15.56 4.99
C GLN A 478 32.43 -14.45 5.91
N HIS A 479 33.17 -13.34 6.03
CA HIS A 479 32.84 -12.15 6.81
C HIS A 479 33.35 -10.91 6.08
N VAL A 480 32.71 -9.76 6.32
CA VAL A 480 33.25 -8.46 5.89
C VAL A 480 34.28 -7.99 6.91
N THR A 481 35.55 -8.01 6.53
CA THR A 481 36.63 -7.67 7.46
C THR A 481 36.91 -6.16 7.50
N PRO A 482 37.51 -5.64 8.59
CA PRO A 482 38.02 -4.27 8.63
C PRO A 482 39.01 -3.97 7.50
N GLY A 483 39.77 -4.98 7.06
CA GLY A 483 40.69 -4.81 5.94
C GLY A 483 39.99 -4.65 4.60
N MET A 484 38.93 -5.40 4.33
CA MET A 484 38.11 -5.22 3.12
C MET A 484 37.51 -3.82 3.06
N ILE A 485 36.98 -3.32 4.17
CA ILE A 485 36.41 -1.95 4.27
C ILE A 485 37.50 -0.90 3.98
N ARG A 486 38.68 -1.06 4.58
CA ARG A 486 39.85 -0.21 4.31
C ARG A 486 40.23 -0.23 2.83
N ALA A 487 40.36 -1.41 2.23
CA ALA A 487 40.73 -1.54 0.82
C ALA A 487 39.72 -0.82 -0.08
N GLY A 488 38.43 -0.84 0.28
CA GLY A 488 37.41 -0.04 -0.39
C GLY A 488 37.63 1.47 -0.24
N ALA A 489 37.88 1.96 0.97
CA ALA A 489 38.17 3.38 1.23
C ALA A 489 39.43 3.86 0.48
N GLU A 490 40.50 3.08 0.49
CA GLU A 490 41.76 3.38 -0.22
C GLU A 490 41.56 3.39 -1.74
N ALA A 491 40.74 2.47 -2.27
CA ALA A 491 40.38 2.45 -3.68
C ALA A 491 39.62 3.72 -4.08
N VAL A 492 38.62 4.15 -3.31
CA VAL A 492 37.89 5.41 -3.57
C VAL A 492 38.84 6.60 -3.51
N ALA A 493 39.69 6.69 -2.49
CA ALA A 493 40.67 7.74 -2.38
C ALA A 493 41.62 7.76 -3.60
N GLY A 494 41.97 6.59 -4.14
CA GLY A 494 42.84 6.45 -5.31
C GLY A 494 42.23 6.91 -6.64
N LEU A 495 40.92 7.16 -6.70
CA LEU A 495 40.22 7.60 -7.92
C LEU A 495 40.32 9.11 -8.18
N VAL A 496 40.83 9.89 -7.22
CA VAL A 496 40.99 11.34 -7.34
C VAL A 496 42.45 11.75 -7.40
N ASP A 497 42.75 12.71 -8.27
CA ASP A 497 44.02 13.40 -8.31
C ASP A 497 43.93 14.72 -7.54
N THR A 498 44.47 14.74 -6.33
CA THR A 498 44.46 15.92 -5.44
C THR A 498 45.71 16.80 -5.58
N THR A 499 46.53 16.60 -6.62
CA THR A 499 47.73 17.42 -6.86
C THR A 499 47.41 18.80 -7.44
N THR A 500 46.21 18.98 -8.01
CA THR A 500 45.75 20.23 -8.61
C THR A 500 44.97 21.08 -7.60
N SER A 501 45.23 22.39 -7.57
CA SER A 501 44.46 23.31 -6.72
C SER A 501 42.97 23.31 -7.09
N GLY A 502 42.09 23.22 -6.09
CA GLY A 502 40.64 23.14 -6.29
C GLY A 502 40.11 21.75 -6.69
N ALA A 503 40.98 20.72 -6.75
CA ALA A 503 40.54 19.35 -6.97
C ALA A 503 39.66 18.83 -5.83
N SER A 504 38.73 17.94 -6.18
CA SER A 504 37.84 17.30 -5.20
C SER A 504 38.56 16.21 -4.42
N LEU A 505 38.17 16.03 -3.15
CA LEU A 505 38.65 14.94 -2.29
C LEU A 505 38.01 13.59 -2.60
N LEU A 506 36.90 13.57 -3.34
CA LEU A 506 36.13 12.37 -3.65
C LEU A 506 35.69 12.38 -5.11
N PRO A 507 35.58 11.20 -5.76
CA PRO A 507 35.09 11.13 -7.12
C PRO A 507 33.61 11.51 -7.20
N GLY A 508 33.19 12.08 -8.33
CA GLY A 508 31.79 12.41 -8.56
C GLY A 508 30.92 11.17 -8.79
N VAL A 509 29.63 11.27 -8.48
CA VAL A 509 28.68 10.14 -8.59
C VAL A 509 28.33 9.74 -10.03
N ALA A 510 28.66 10.57 -11.02
CA ALA A 510 28.38 10.27 -12.43
C ALA A 510 29.06 8.97 -12.93
N ASN A 511 30.18 8.58 -12.34
CA ASN A 511 30.92 7.37 -12.70
C ASN A 511 30.83 6.26 -11.63
N LEU A 512 29.76 6.27 -10.81
CA LEU A 512 29.56 5.33 -9.70
C LEU A 512 29.80 3.87 -10.10
N ARG A 513 29.46 3.50 -11.33
CA ARG A 513 29.61 2.14 -11.83
C ARG A 513 31.06 1.69 -12.01
N ALA A 514 31.88 2.55 -12.60
CA ALA A 514 33.31 2.32 -12.73
C ALA A 514 34.02 2.39 -11.36
N SER A 515 33.60 3.33 -10.50
CA SER A 515 34.12 3.46 -9.14
C SER A 515 33.84 2.19 -8.32
N SER A 516 32.61 1.67 -8.38
CA SER A 516 32.19 0.44 -7.68
C SER A 516 32.98 -0.78 -8.14
N ALA A 517 33.25 -0.92 -9.43
CA ALA A 517 34.10 -1.98 -9.96
C ALA A 517 35.54 -1.90 -9.40
N THR A 518 36.10 -0.69 -9.31
CA THR A 518 37.44 -0.46 -8.75
C THR A 518 37.50 -0.84 -7.27
N VAL A 519 36.50 -0.42 -6.50
CA VAL A 519 36.34 -0.77 -5.09
C VAL A 519 36.19 -2.29 -4.92
N ALA A 520 35.34 -2.94 -5.73
CA ALA A 520 35.14 -4.38 -5.67
C ALA A 520 36.42 -5.18 -5.95
N VAL A 521 37.22 -4.76 -6.93
CA VAL A 521 38.52 -5.38 -7.21
C VAL A 521 39.47 -5.30 -6.01
N ALA A 522 39.53 -4.14 -5.34
CA ALA A 522 40.35 -3.98 -4.14
C ALA A 522 39.86 -4.87 -3.00
N VAL A 523 38.54 -4.92 -2.79
CA VAL A 523 37.89 -5.74 -1.76
C VAL A 523 38.13 -7.23 -1.99
N VAL A 524 37.99 -7.72 -3.22
CA VAL A 524 38.26 -9.14 -3.56
C VAL A 524 39.72 -9.50 -3.30
N ARG A 525 40.66 -8.63 -3.69
CA ARG A 525 42.09 -8.86 -3.44
C ARG A 525 42.37 -8.95 -1.96
N GLN A 526 41.79 -8.05 -1.16
CA GLN A 526 41.95 -8.08 0.28
C GLN A 526 41.33 -9.34 0.91
N ALA A 527 40.15 -9.76 0.46
CA ALA A 527 39.52 -10.98 0.93
C ALA A 527 40.35 -12.25 0.64
N LEU A 528 41.03 -12.28 -0.51
CA LEU A 528 41.97 -13.35 -0.87
C LEU A 528 43.24 -13.31 -0.01
N GLU A 529 43.80 -12.13 0.23
CA GLU A 529 44.99 -11.93 1.06
C GLU A 529 44.74 -12.37 2.51
N GLU A 530 43.58 -12.03 3.06
CA GLU A 530 43.19 -12.37 4.44
C GLU A 530 42.67 -13.80 4.59
N GLY A 531 42.53 -14.55 3.48
CA GLY A 531 42.07 -15.94 3.49
C GLY A 531 40.59 -16.10 3.84
N VAL A 532 39.79 -15.04 3.73
CA VAL A 532 38.34 -15.04 4.04
C VAL A 532 37.47 -15.29 2.80
N ALA A 533 38.05 -15.25 1.60
CA ALA A 533 37.36 -15.57 0.34
C ALA A 533 37.08 -17.08 0.23
N ARG A 534 35.82 -17.45 -0.03
CA ARG A 534 35.42 -18.85 -0.29
C ARG A 534 35.35 -19.21 -1.77
N ALA A 535 35.33 -18.21 -2.65
CA ALA A 535 35.38 -18.40 -4.10
C ALA A 535 36.82 -18.59 -4.58
N ARG A 536 37.02 -19.51 -5.53
CA ARG A 536 38.27 -19.60 -6.29
C ARG A 536 38.25 -18.58 -7.42
N ILE A 537 39.18 -17.63 -7.38
CA ILE A 537 39.26 -16.52 -8.34
C ILE A 537 40.67 -16.48 -8.92
N ASP A 538 40.80 -16.75 -10.22
CA ASP A 538 42.08 -16.73 -10.92
C ASP A 538 42.39 -15.32 -11.47
N ASP A 539 41.39 -14.61 -12.01
CA ASP A 539 41.50 -13.20 -12.44
C ASP A 539 40.42 -12.36 -11.73
N VAL A 540 40.87 -11.48 -10.82
CA VAL A 540 39.97 -10.64 -10.01
C VAL A 540 39.20 -9.64 -10.86
N VAL A 541 39.85 -9.00 -11.84
CA VAL A 541 39.22 -7.95 -12.65
C VAL A 541 38.14 -8.58 -13.53
N GLN A 542 38.47 -9.69 -14.17
CA GLN A 542 37.52 -10.42 -15.01
C GLN A 542 36.36 -10.98 -14.17
N ALA A 543 36.63 -11.49 -12.97
CA ALA A 543 35.58 -12.01 -12.08
C ALA A 543 34.59 -10.93 -11.67
N VAL A 544 35.08 -9.73 -11.30
CA VAL A 544 34.23 -8.58 -10.97
C VAL A 544 33.41 -8.15 -12.19
N GLN A 545 34.05 -7.94 -13.34
CA GLN A 545 33.34 -7.51 -14.56
C GLN A 545 32.26 -8.51 -14.99
N LYS A 546 32.52 -9.82 -14.88
CA LYS A 546 31.56 -10.87 -15.21
C LYS A 546 30.37 -10.92 -14.24
N ALA A 547 30.59 -10.54 -12.99
CA ALA A 547 29.52 -10.51 -11.97
C ALA A 547 28.62 -9.27 -12.08
N MET A 548 29.07 -8.20 -12.74
CA MET A 548 28.29 -6.98 -12.93
C MET A 548 27.18 -7.21 -13.98
N TRP A 549 25.97 -7.42 -13.49
CA TRP A 549 24.74 -7.49 -14.28
C TRP A 549 24.51 -6.21 -15.09
N GLN A 550 24.18 -6.32 -16.37
CA GLN A 550 23.86 -5.18 -17.23
C GLN A 550 22.35 -5.03 -17.41
N PRO A 551 21.82 -3.79 -17.45
CA PRO A 551 20.40 -3.53 -17.68
C PRO A 551 20.06 -3.66 -19.17
N GLU A 552 20.30 -4.84 -19.72
CA GLU A 552 19.97 -5.20 -21.09
C GLU A 552 18.97 -6.35 -21.06
N TYR A 553 17.99 -6.29 -21.96
CA TYR A 553 17.09 -7.41 -22.19
C TYR A 553 17.85 -8.67 -22.58
N SER A 554 17.88 -9.64 -21.66
CA SER A 554 18.61 -10.90 -21.80
C SER A 554 17.70 -12.10 -21.54
N ASP A 555 18.06 -13.27 -22.07
CA ASP A 555 17.29 -14.52 -21.94
C ASP A 555 17.55 -15.26 -20.61
N HIS A 556 17.89 -14.53 -19.55
CA HIS A 556 18.24 -15.13 -18.26
C HIS A 556 17.02 -15.84 -17.62
N PRO A 557 17.22 -17.05 -17.05
CA PRO A 557 16.14 -17.82 -16.42
C PRO A 557 15.64 -17.13 -15.13
N ALA A 558 14.32 -17.09 -14.96
CA ALA A 558 13.64 -16.51 -13.80
C ALA A 558 13.94 -17.26 -12.48
N ARG A 559 13.73 -16.53 -11.36
CA ARG A 559 13.94 -16.94 -9.96
C ARG A 559 13.58 -18.40 -9.66
N GLY A 560 14.46 -19.05 -8.90
CA GLY A 560 14.33 -20.41 -8.40
C GLY A 560 12.97 -20.66 -7.76
N THR A 561 12.20 -21.56 -8.39
CA THR A 561 11.03 -22.19 -7.80
C THR A 561 11.47 -23.55 -7.27
N THR A 562 11.93 -23.59 -6.03
CA THR A 562 12.05 -24.86 -5.30
C THR A 562 10.66 -25.22 -4.78
N THR A 563 9.99 -26.17 -5.44
CA THR A 563 8.66 -26.63 -5.07
C THR A 563 8.71 -27.53 -3.83
N ALA A 564 7.89 -27.19 -2.83
CA ALA A 564 7.50 -28.09 -1.76
C ALA A 564 6.68 -29.27 -2.31
N ALA A 565 6.82 -30.41 -1.66
CA ALA A 565 6.44 -31.72 -2.17
C ALA A 565 4.93 -31.88 -2.46
N ASP A 566 4.71 -32.44 -3.67
CA ASP A 566 3.73 -33.47 -4.02
C ASP A 566 2.23 -33.13 -4.06
N ARG A 567 1.81 -32.46 -5.14
CA ARG A 567 0.80 -32.97 -6.09
C ARG A 567 1.18 -32.52 -7.51
N THR A 568 1.27 -33.47 -8.44
CA THR A 568 1.71 -33.23 -9.82
C THR A 568 0.67 -32.43 -10.61
N THR A 569 0.74 -31.10 -10.60
CA THR A 569 0.04 -30.22 -11.55
C THR A 569 1.04 -29.78 -12.65
N PRO A 570 0.68 -29.80 -13.94
CA PRO A 570 1.60 -29.43 -15.01
C PRO A 570 1.93 -27.92 -15.00
N THR A 571 3.17 -27.53 -14.73
CA THR A 571 3.65 -26.14 -14.90
C THR A 571 4.05 -25.90 -16.38
N GLY A 572 3.46 -24.93 -17.07
CA GLY A 572 3.76 -24.59 -18.47
C GLY A 572 2.56 -24.00 -19.22
N THR A 573 2.58 -24.02 -20.56
CA THR A 573 1.40 -23.80 -21.40
C THR A 573 0.99 -25.11 -22.06
N ARG A 574 -0.32 -25.31 -22.29
CA ARG A 574 -0.89 -26.36 -23.14
C ARG A 574 -1.52 -25.71 -24.36
N VAL A 575 -1.43 -26.39 -25.50
CA VAL A 575 -2.13 -25.95 -26.71
C VAL A 575 -3.54 -26.54 -26.66
N GLU A 576 -4.53 -25.67 -26.61
CA GLU A 576 -5.91 -26.03 -26.90
C GLU A 576 -6.34 -25.46 -28.25
N SER A 577 -7.44 -25.96 -28.79
CA SER A 577 -8.03 -25.44 -30.00
C SER A 577 -9.52 -25.18 -29.81
N ASP A 578 -10.06 -24.25 -30.58
CA ASP A 578 -11.50 -24.04 -30.76
C ASP A 578 -11.79 -23.88 -32.27
N SER A 579 -12.98 -23.40 -32.63
CA SER A 579 -13.33 -23.15 -34.03
C SER A 579 -12.48 -22.06 -34.71
N MET A 580 -11.74 -21.27 -33.92
CA MET A 580 -10.85 -20.21 -34.41
C MET A 580 -9.39 -20.65 -34.49
N GLY A 581 -9.11 -21.94 -34.25
CA GLY A 581 -7.78 -22.53 -34.34
C GLY A 581 -7.14 -22.78 -32.99
N GLN A 582 -5.82 -22.96 -32.98
CA GLN A 582 -5.03 -23.24 -31.77
C GLN A 582 -4.74 -21.96 -30.96
N ILE A 583 -4.54 -22.12 -29.66
CA ILE A 583 -4.09 -21.08 -28.72
C ILE A 583 -3.37 -21.71 -27.54
N GLU A 584 -2.32 -21.05 -27.05
CA GLU A 584 -1.63 -21.46 -25.83
C GLU A 584 -2.41 -20.99 -24.59
N VAL A 585 -2.81 -21.95 -23.76
CA VAL A 585 -3.52 -21.78 -22.49
C VAL A 585 -2.58 -22.21 -21.35
N PRO A 586 -2.54 -21.55 -20.18
CA PRO A 586 -1.76 -22.03 -19.04
C PRO A 586 -2.08 -23.49 -18.69
N ALA A 587 -1.07 -24.33 -18.46
CA ALA A 587 -1.26 -25.78 -18.24
C ALA A 587 -1.74 -26.14 -16.83
N ASP A 588 -1.72 -25.18 -15.91
CA ASP A 588 -2.11 -25.26 -14.51
C ASP A 588 -3.55 -24.76 -14.24
N HIS A 589 -4.25 -24.29 -15.27
CA HIS A 589 -5.61 -23.76 -15.17
C HIS A 589 -6.64 -24.60 -15.93
N TYR A 590 -7.86 -24.72 -15.40
CA TYR A 590 -8.95 -25.49 -16.00
C TYR A 590 -9.66 -24.77 -17.15
N TRP A 591 -9.55 -23.46 -17.29
CA TRP A 591 -10.14 -22.77 -18.45
C TRP A 591 -9.42 -23.11 -19.76
N GLY A 592 -10.07 -22.93 -20.90
CA GLY A 592 -9.60 -23.39 -22.21
C GLY A 592 -9.40 -22.27 -23.22
N ALA A 593 -9.47 -22.66 -24.50
CA ALA A 593 -9.15 -21.78 -25.62
C ALA A 593 -9.99 -20.50 -25.67
N GLN A 594 -11.30 -20.56 -25.43
CA GLN A 594 -12.17 -19.39 -25.55
C GLN A 594 -11.96 -18.40 -24.41
N THR A 595 -11.76 -18.90 -23.18
CA THR A 595 -11.40 -18.04 -22.03
C THR A 595 -10.08 -17.35 -22.29
N GLN A 596 -9.08 -18.09 -22.77
CA GLN A 596 -7.77 -17.52 -23.06
C GLN A 596 -7.84 -16.43 -24.14
N ARG A 597 -8.61 -16.65 -25.20
CA ARG A 597 -8.87 -15.61 -26.21
C ARG A 597 -9.55 -14.39 -25.60
N SER A 598 -10.50 -14.59 -24.69
CA SER A 598 -11.16 -13.48 -23.99
C SER A 598 -10.17 -12.67 -23.16
N LEU A 599 -9.26 -13.32 -22.45
CA LEU A 599 -8.22 -12.65 -21.65
C LEU A 599 -7.22 -11.86 -22.50
N ILE A 600 -7.06 -12.21 -23.78
CA ILE A 600 -6.22 -11.46 -24.72
C ILE A 600 -7.00 -10.25 -25.28
N HIS A 601 -8.24 -10.46 -25.73
CA HIS A 601 -8.97 -9.44 -26.49
C HIS A 601 -9.76 -8.46 -25.63
N PHE A 602 -10.11 -8.83 -24.40
CA PHE A 602 -11.03 -8.09 -23.53
C PHE A 602 -10.40 -7.74 -22.17
N SER A 603 -9.07 -7.66 -22.08
CA SER A 603 -8.35 -7.24 -20.86
C SER A 603 -8.33 -5.72 -20.67
N ILE A 604 -9.51 -5.15 -20.39
CA ILE A 604 -9.70 -3.71 -20.17
C ILE A 604 -9.89 -3.48 -18.67
N GLY A 605 -9.11 -2.55 -18.09
CA GLY A 605 -9.18 -2.20 -16.67
C GLY A 605 -8.89 -3.38 -15.73
N ASP A 606 -9.38 -3.26 -14.49
CA ASP A 606 -9.35 -4.32 -13.47
C ASP A 606 -10.75 -4.80 -13.07
N ASP A 607 -11.78 -4.36 -13.79
CA ASP A 607 -13.18 -4.72 -13.54
C ASP A 607 -13.42 -6.20 -13.93
N ARG A 608 -13.33 -7.09 -12.94
CA ARG A 608 -13.54 -8.53 -13.10
C ARG A 608 -15.02 -8.89 -13.04
N MET A 609 -15.41 -9.93 -13.77
CA MET A 609 -16.74 -10.50 -13.66
C MET A 609 -17.02 -10.89 -12.20
N PRO A 610 -18.12 -10.42 -11.58
CA PRO A 610 -18.38 -10.66 -10.17
C PRO A 610 -18.46 -12.15 -9.83
N LYS A 611 -17.94 -12.52 -8.66
CA LYS A 611 -17.91 -13.92 -8.20
C LYS A 611 -19.28 -14.59 -8.17
N ALA A 612 -20.26 -13.83 -7.69
CA ALA A 612 -21.64 -14.28 -7.62
C ALA A 612 -22.20 -14.75 -8.98
N VAL A 613 -21.71 -14.20 -10.11
CA VAL A 613 -22.17 -14.59 -11.44
C VAL A 613 -21.69 -16.00 -11.81
N TYR A 614 -20.40 -16.31 -11.62
CA TYR A 614 -19.91 -17.64 -11.97
C TYR A 614 -20.33 -18.71 -10.94
N HIS A 615 -20.50 -18.35 -9.65
CA HIS A 615 -21.16 -19.23 -8.67
C HIS A 615 -22.60 -19.56 -9.06
N ALA A 616 -23.38 -18.55 -9.48
CA ALA A 616 -24.73 -18.75 -10.01
C ALA A 616 -24.75 -19.64 -11.26
N TYR A 617 -23.75 -19.50 -12.13
CA TYR A 617 -23.56 -20.37 -13.29
C TYR A 617 -23.31 -21.83 -12.90
N GLY A 618 -22.61 -22.08 -11.79
CA GLY A 618 -22.45 -23.43 -11.23
C GLY A 618 -23.82 -24.11 -11.03
N TYR A 619 -24.79 -23.43 -10.42
CA TYR A 619 -26.17 -23.94 -10.31
C TYR A 619 -26.82 -24.22 -11.66
N VAL A 620 -26.65 -23.32 -12.64
CA VAL A 620 -27.20 -23.50 -14.00
C VAL A 620 -26.63 -24.75 -14.66
N LYS A 621 -25.31 -24.96 -14.59
CA LYS A 621 -24.64 -26.12 -15.19
C LYS A 621 -24.99 -27.42 -14.46
N LYS A 622 -25.11 -27.38 -13.13
CA LYS A 622 -25.59 -28.51 -12.32
C LYS A 622 -27.01 -28.91 -12.70
N ALA A 623 -27.94 -27.95 -12.76
CA ALA A 623 -29.32 -28.21 -13.14
C ALA A 623 -29.44 -28.80 -14.56
N ALA A 624 -28.68 -28.25 -15.52
CA ALA A 624 -28.66 -28.75 -16.89
C ALA A 624 -28.11 -30.18 -17.00
N ALA A 625 -27.07 -30.52 -16.24
CA ALA A 625 -26.52 -31.88 -16.21
C ALA A 625 -27.54 -32.89 -15.65
N MET A 626 -28.22 -32.56 -14.54
CA MET A 626 -29.25 -33.40 -13.93
C MET A 626 -30.45 -33.62 -14.87
N VAL A 627 -30.91 -32.56 -15.54
CA VAL A 627 -32.03 -32.64 -16.48
C VAL A 627 -31.65 -33.50 -17.71
N ASN A 628 -30.48 -33.28 -18.31
CA ASN A 628 -30.04 -34.08 -19.45
C ASN A 628 -29.77 -35.54 -19.08
N GLN A 629 -29.31 -35.83 -17.86
CA GLN A 629 -29.18 -37.20 -17.35
C GLN A 629 -30.54 -37.89 -17.26
N ARG A 630 -31.54 -37.24 -16.64
CA ARG A 630 -32.91 -37.79 -16.54
C ARG A 630 -33.56 -38.02 -17.91
N ALA A 631 -33.23 -37.17 -18.88
CA ALA A 631 -33.68 -37.31 -20.27
C ALA A 631 -32.90 -38.38 -21.06
N GLY A 632 -31.91 -39.06 -20.46
CA GLY A 632 -31.09 -40.07 -21.12
C GLY A 632 -30.12 -39.52 -22.18
N ARG A 633 -29.91 -38.20 -22.23
CA ARG A 633 -29.02 -37.53 -23.21
C ARG A 633 -27.57 -37.45 -22.73
N LEU A 634 -27.36 -37.49 -21.41
CA LEU A 634 -26.04 -37.48 -20.77
C LEU A 634 -25.92 -38.73 -19.87
N ASP A 635 -24.85 -39.51 -20.04
CA ASP A 635 -24.66 -40.71 -19.23
C ASP A 635 -24.37 -40.38 -17.76
N GLU A 636 -24.70 -41.32 -16.87
CA GLU A 636 -24.59 -41.15 -15.42
C GLU A 636 -23.17 -40.79 -14.96
N ARG A 637 -22.14 -41.39 -15.56
CA ARG A 637 -20.75 -41.18 -15.16
C ARG A 637 -20.28 -39.76 -15.48
N ARG A 638 -20.59 -39.25 -16.68
CA ARG A 638 -20.29 -37.85 -17.04
C ARG A 638 -21.15 -36.85 -16.27
N ALA A 639 -22.43 -37.15 -16.08
CA ALA A 639 -23.34 -36.30 -15.32
C ALA A 639 -22.85 -36.10 -13.87
N ALA A 640 -22.48 -37.18 -13.19
CA ALA A 640 -21.97 -37.12 -11.82
C ALA A 640 -20.71 -36.24 -11.70
N ALA A 641 -19.75 -36.39 -12.63
CA ALA A 641 -18.53 -35.58 -12.63
C ALA A 641 -18.78 -34.09 -12.92
N ILE A 642 -19.72 -33.77 -13.83
CA ILE A 642 -20.12 -32.38 -14.11
C ILE A 642 -20.83 -31.77 -12.90
N ILE A 643 -21.72 -32.52 -12.25
CA ILE A 643 -22.41 -32.08 -11.03
C ILE A 643 -21.41 -31.77 -9.92
N GLN A 644 -20.44 -32.66 -9.70
CA GLN A 644 -19.40 -32.44 -8.70
C GLN A 644 -18.55 -31.20 -9.01
N ALA A 645 -18.07 -31.04 -10.25
CA ALA A 645 -17.31 -29.86 -10.64
C ALA A 645 -18.14 -28.56 -10.55
N ALA A 646 -19.44 -28.63 -10.87
CA ALA A 646 -20.36 -27.50 -10.69
C ALA A 646 -20.58 -27.15 -9.21
N ASP A 647 -20.60 -28.14 -8.31
CA ASP A 647 -20.64 -27.91 -6.86
C ASP A 647 -19.37 -27.24 -6.34
N GLU A 648 -18.19 -27.61 -6.85
CA GLU A 648 -16.92 -26.92 -6.55
C GLU A 648 -16.95 -25.45 -7.03
N VAL A 649 -17.58 -25.16 -8.18
CA VAL A 649 -17.82 -23.78 -8.63
C VAL A 649 -18.76 -23.04 -7.69
N VAL A 650 -19.86 -23.65 -7.26
CA VAL A 650 -20.82 -23.04 -6.32
C VAL A 650 -20.19 -22.77 -4.95
N ALA A 651 -19.30 -23.65 -4.48
CA ALA A 651 -18.61 -23.52 -3.20
C ALA A 651 -17.49 -22.47 -3.21
N GLY A 652 -17.03 -22.05 -4.39
CA GLY A 652 -15.92 -21.11 -4.58
C GLY A 652 -14.53 -21.75 -4.59
N ASP A 653 -14.46 -23.08 -4.61
CA ASP A 653 -13.19 -23.83 -4.65
C ASP A 653 -12.39 -23.56 -5.94
N LEU A 654 -13.08 -23.08 -6.98
CA LEU A 654 -12.51 -22.79 -8.31
C LEU A 654 -12.51 -21.29 -8.66
N ASP A 655 -12.61 -20.39 -7.68
CA ASP A 655 -12.67 -18.92 -7.91
C ASP A 655 -11.52 -18.39 -8.80
N ALA A 656 -10.32 -18.94 -8.64
CA ALA A 656 -9.15 -18.53 -9.42
C ALA A 656 -9.27 -18.85 -10.93
N GLU A 657 -10.21 -19.73 -11.31
CA GLU A 657 -10.41 -20.20 -12.67
C GLU A 657 -11.35 -19.32 -13.52
N PHE A 658 -11.85 -18.23 -12.94
CA PHE A 658 -12.78 -17.29 -13.59
C PHE A 658 -12.18 -15.89 -13.76
N PRO A 659 -11.08 -15.73 -14.53
CA PRO A 659 -10.34 -14.47 -14.62
C PRO A 659 -10.97 -13.42 -15.54
N LEU A 660 -12.16 -13.65 -16.08
CA LEU A 660 -12.70 -12.78 -17.14
C LEU A 660 -13.12 -11.39 -16.63
N TYR A 661 -13.00 -10.41 -17.52
CA TYR A 661 -13.36 -9.01 -17.28
C TYR A 661 -14.83 -8.73 -17.61
N VAL A 662 -15.39 -7.68 -17.02
CA VAL A 662 -16.74 -7.18 -17.34
C VAL A 662 -16.82 -6.69 -18.79
N TRP A 663 -15.75 -6.05 -19.28
CA TRP A 663 -15.66 -5.43 -20.60
C TRP A 663 -15.40 -6.45 -21.74
N GLN A 664 -16.37 -7.32 -21.98
CA GLN A 664 -16.30 -8.41 -22.97
C GLN A 664 -17.51 -8.40 -23.91
N THR A 665 -17.66 -9.43 -24.76
CA THR A 665 -18.87 -9.50 -25.59
C THR A 665 -20.12 -9.64 -24.74
N GLY A 666 -21.08 -8.80 -25.08
CA GLY A 666 -22.23 -8.52 -24.25
C GLY A 666 -23.29 -9.61 -24.08
N SER A 667 -23.24 -10.66 -24.92
CA SER A 667 -24.10 -11.83 -24.78
C SER A 667 -23.77 -12.67 -23.55
N GLY A 668 -22.56 -12.51 -22.99
CA GLY A 668 -22.02 -13.35 -21.91
C GLY A 668 -21.38 -14.64 -22.42
N THR A 669 -21.03 -14.71 -23.72
CA THR A 669 -20.49 -15.91 -24.35
C THR A 669 -19.16 -16.35 -23.72
N GLN A 670 -18.24 -15.43 -23.45
CA GLN A 670 -16.95 -15.80 -22.86
C GLN A 670 -17.11 -16.27 -21.42
N SER A 671 -17.93 -15.62 -20.60
CA SER A 671 -18.26 -16.12 -19.25
C SER A 671 -18.92 -17.49 -19.27
N ASN A 672 -19.89 -17.74 -20.16
CA ASN A 672 -20.49 -19.06 -20.32
C ASN A 672 -19.43 -20.11 -20.69
N MET A 673 -18.56 -19.78 -21.64
CA MET A 673 -17.53 -20.70 -22.12
C MET A 673 -16.42 -20.93 -21.11
N ASN A 674 -16.08 -19.92 -20.30
CA ASN A 674 -15.15 -20.07 -19.20
C ASN A 674 -15.67 -21.07 -18.16
N VAL A 675 -16.94 -20.95 -17.76
CA VAL A 675 -17.59 -21.94 -16.90
C VAL A 675 -17.61 -23.33 -17.54
N ASN A 676 -17.97 -23.42 -18.83
CA ASN A 676 -17.99 -24.71 -19.53
C ASN A 676 -16.62 -25.37 -19.63
N GLU A 677 -15.58 -24.60 -19.93
CA GLU A 677 -14.20 -25.08 -20.05
C GLU A 677 -13.68 -25.54 -18.70
N VAL A 678 -13.86 -24.74 -17.64
CA VAL A 678 -13.44 -25.08 -16.28
C VAL A 678 -14.12 -26.35 -15.80
N ILE A 679 -15.46 -26.42 -15.86
CA ILE A 679 -16.23 -27.60 -15.45
C ILE A 679 -15.89 -28.81 -16.33
N GLY A 680 -15.74 -28.63 -17.64
CA GLY A 680 -15.44 -29.72 -18.57
C GLY A 680 -14.07 -30.35 -18.33
N ASN A 681 -13.07 -29.51 -18.07
CA ASN A 681 -11.72 -29.95 -17.75
C ASN A 681 -11.63 -30.56 -16.35
N ARG A 682 -12.25 -29.95 -15.35
CA ARG A 682 -12.31 -30.49 -13.98
C ARG A 682 -13.06 -31.84 -13.93
N ALA A 683 -14.21 -31.94 -14.60
CA ALA A 683 -14.94 -33.20 -14.71
C ALA A 683 -14.16 -34.27 -15.49
N SER A 684 -13.39 -33.88 -16.50
CA SER A 684 -12.52 -34.82 -17.22
C SER A 684 -11.41 -35.35 -16.31
N GLU A 685 -10.79 -34.48 -15.52
CA GLU A 685 -9.77 -34.87 -14.55
C GLU A 685 -10.32 -35.83 -13.47
N LEU A 686 -11.50 -35.55 -12.92
CA LEU A 686 -12.20 -36.45 -11.98
C LEU A 686 -12.44 -37.86 -12.56
N LEU A 687 -12.50 -37.97 -13.90
CA LEU A 687 -12.70 -39.22 -14.62
C LEU A 687 -11.39 -39.84 -15.14
N GLY A 688 -10.23 -39.28 -14.79
CA GLY A 688 -8.90 -39.74 -15.21
C GLY A 688 -8.48 -39.28 -16.62
N GLY A 689 -9.15 -38.26 -17.16
CA GLY A 689 -8.83 -37.62 -18.44
C GLY A 689 -7.67 -36.63 -18.33
N THR A 690 -7.10 -36.28 -19.48
CA THR A 690 -6.02 -35.28 -19.58
C THR A 690 -6.61 -33.88 -19.76
N LEU A 691 -6.08 -32.91 -19.01
CA LEU A 691 -6.47 -31.50 -19.11
C LEU A 691 -6.35 -30.97 -20.55
N GLY A 692 -7.40 -30.32 -21.04
CA GLY A 692 -7.48 -29.75 -22.40
C GLY A 692 -7.69 -30.75 -23.54
N ALA A 693 -7.77 -32.05 -23.23
CA ALA A 693 -8.10 -33.06 -24.24
C ALA A 693 -9.58 -33.03 -24.68
N LYS A 694 -10.44 -32.33 -23.92
CA LYS A 694 -11.91 -32.31 -24.09
C LYS A 694 -12.54 -33.70 -24.06
N HIS A 695 -11.89 -34.62 -23.37
CA HIS A 695 -12.28 -36.00 -23.20
C HIS A 695 -11.89 -36.45 -21.79
N PRO A 696 -12.76 -37.18 -21.06
CA PRO A 696 -14.06 -37.70 -21.50
C PRO A 696 -15.22 -36.69 -21.54
N VAL A 697 -15.05 -35.48 -20.98
CA VAL A 697 -16.09 -34.44 -20.94
C VAL A 697 -15.68 -33.28 -21.85
N HIS A 698 -16.63 -32.82 -22.67
CA HIS A 698 -16.41 -31.77 -23.66
C HIS A 698 -17.21 -30.53 -23.27
N PRO A 699 -16.62 -29.31 -23.29
CA PRO A 699 -17.28 -28.11 -22.79
C PRO A 699 -18.58 -27.78 -23.53
N ASN A 700 -18.64 -27.98 -24.86
CA ASN A 700 -19.87 -27.72 -25.63
C ASN A 700 -20.84 -28.91 -25.59
N ASP A 701 -20.40 -30.07 -26.07
CA ASP A 701 -21.24 -31.25 -26.25
C ASP A 701 -21.83 -31.82 -24.95
N HIS A 702 -21.12 -31.68 -23.82
CA HIS A 702 -21.54 -32.25 -22.54
C HIS A 702 -21.95 -31.18 -21.52
N VAL A 703 -21.10 -30.19 -21.25
CA VAL A 703 -21.40 -29.16 -20.22
C VAL A 703 -22.44 -28.14 -20.70
N ASN A 704 -22.36 -27.73 -21.97
CA ASN A 704 -23.30 -26.80 -22.60
C ASN A 704 -24.49 -27.49 -23.30
N MET A 705 -24.72 -28.79 -23.05
CA MET A 705 -25.75 -29.57 -23.73
C MET A 705 -27.14 -28.94 -23.56
N GLY A 706 -27.78 -28.61 -24.68
CA GLY A 706 -29.12 -27.99 -24.71
C GLY A 706 -29.18 -26.52 -24.28
N GLN A 707 -28.03 -25.85 -24.14
CA GLN A 707 -27.92 -24.48 -23.61
C GLN A 707 -27.31 -23.51 -24.63
N SER A 708 -27.51 -22.20 -24.42
CA SER A 708 -26.80 -21.12 -25.09
C SER A 708 -26.27 -20.12 -24.04
N SER A 709 -25.26 -19.32 -24.37
CA SER A 709 -24.95 -18.15 -23.53
C SER A 709 -26.13 -17.18 -23.46
N ASN A 710 -26.95 -17.12 -24.53
CA ASN A 710 -28.05 -16.18 -24.62
C ASN A 710 -29.20 -16.45 -23.63
N ASP A 711 -29.36 -17.70 -23.16
CA ASP A 711 -30.36 -18.05 -22.14
C ASP A 711 -29.75 -18.35 -20.77
N THR A 712 -28.51 -18.86 -20.70
CA THR A 712 -27.84 -19.18 -19.44
C THR A 712 -27.24 -17.97 -18.73
N PHE A 713 -26.67 -16.98 -19.45
CA PHE A 713 -26.12 -15.77 -18.81
C PHE A 713 -27.20 -14.96 -18.07
N PRO A 714 -28.33 -14.58 -18.69
CA PRO A 714 -29.40 -13.90 -17.96
C PRO A 714 -30.00 -14.75 -16.84
N THR A 715 -30.04 -16.08 -16.99
CA THR A 715 -30.45 -16.98 -15.91
C THR A 715 -29.48 -16.90 -14.71
N ALA A 716 -28.16 -16.91 -14.95
CA ALA A 716 -27.16 -16.76 -13.91
C ALA A 716 -27.21 -15.36 -13.26
N MET A 717 -27.40 -14.30 -14.04
CA MET A 717 -27.62 -12.93 -13.52
C MET A 717 -28.78 -12.90 -12.53
N HIS A 718 -29.93 -13.48 -12.91
CA HIS A 718 -31.12 -13.52 -12.08
C HIS A 718 -30.89 -14.26 -10.76
N ILE A 719 -30.22 -15.42 -10.80
CA ILE A 719 -29.87 -16.19 -9.60
C ILE A 719 -28.93 -15.39 -8.69
N ALA A 720 -27.86 -14.82 -9.25
CA ALA A 720 -26.89 -14.01 -8.50
C ALA A 720 -27.57 -12.82 -7.80
N THR A 721 -28.44 -12.11 -8.52
CA THR A 721 -29.20 -10.98 -7.97
C THR A 721 -30.16 -11.41 -6.87
N VAL A 722 -30.90 -12.51 -7.04
CA VAL A 722 -31.81 -13.02 -6.00
C VAL A 722 -31.02 -13.39 -4.74
N LEU A 723 -29.90 -14.09 -4.88
CA LEU A 723 -29.05 -14.50 -3.76
C LEU A 723 -28.45 -13.30 -3.02
N GLU A 724 -27.91 -12.32 -3.75
CA GLU A 724 -27.32 -11.11 -3.15
C GLU A 724 -28.38 -10.29 -2.40
N VAL A 725 -29.52 -10.02 -3.05
CA VAL A 725 -30.57 -9.18 -2.46
C VAL A 725 -31.22 -9.87 -1.27
N THR A 726 -31.54 -11.16 -1.36
CA THR A 726 -32.26 -11.86 -0.29
C THR A 726 -31.34 -12.39 0.81
N GLY A 727 -30.11 -12.79 0.48
CA GLY A 727 -29.15 -13.35 1.42
C GLY A 727 -28.34 -12.29 2.17
N HIS A 728 -28.12 -11.12 1.57
CA HIS A 728 -27.30 -10.06 2.16
C HIS A 728 -28.07 -8.76 2.40
N LEU A 729 -28.62 -8.12 1.37
CA LEU A 729 -29.21 -6.77 1.49
C LEU A 729 -30.47 -6.72 2.37
N LEU A 730 -31.52 -7.47 2.02
CA LEU A 730 -32.81 -7.42 2.73
C LEU A 730 -32.68 -7.73 4.22
N PRO A 731 -31.90 -8.73 4.67
CA PRO A 731 -31.68 -8.98 6.10
C PRO A 731 -31.07 -7.78 6.84
N GLN A 732 -30.15 -7.03 6.21
CA GLN A 732 -29.54 -5.86 6.85
C GLN A 732 -30.51 -4.68 6.91
N VAL A 733 -31.34 -4.49 5.88
CA VAL A 733 -32.42 -3.50 5.89
C VAL A 733 -33.46 -3.84 6.96
N ASP A 734 -33.86 -5.11 7.09
CA ASP A 734 -34.82 -5.57 8.10
C ASP A 734 -34.26 -5.32 9.52
N ARG A 735 -32.98 -5.62 9.76
CA ARG A 735 -32.31 -5.34 11.05
C ARG A 735 -32.20 -3.85 11.35
N LEU A 736 -31.84 -3.03 10.37
CA LEU A 736 -31.78 -1.57 10.54
C LEU A 736 -33.17 -0.99 10.84
N THR A 737 -34.19 -1.44 10.09
CA THR A 737 -35.58 -1.05 10.29
C THR A 737 -36.05 -1.40 11.70
N GLN A 738 -35.73 -2.59 12.19
CA GLN A 738 -36.05 -3.01 13.56
C GLN A 738 -35.34 -2.17 14.62
N ALA A 739 -34.07 -1.79 14.40
CA ALA A 739 -33.34 -0.94 15.33
C ALA A 739 -33.94 0.48 15.41
N ILE A 740 -34.28 1.09 14.27
CA ILE A 740 -34.99 2.38 14.22
C ILE A 740 -36.35 2.27 14.89
N ARG A 741 -37.08 1.18 14.63
CA ARG A 741 -38.39 0.92 15.25
C ARG A 741 -38.29 0.80 16.77
N THR A 742 -37.27 0.10 17.28
CA THR A 742 -37.03 -0.03 18.73
C THR A 742 -36.77 1.32 19.38
N LYS A 743 -36.00 2.20 18.72
CA LYS A 743 -35.79 3.58 19.18
C LYS A 743 -37.07 4.40 19.13
N ALA A 744 -37.89 4.24 18.09
CA ALA A 744 -39.18 4.92 17.97
C ALA A 744 -40.10 4.57 19.16
N GLU A 745 -40.18 3.29 19.53
CA GLU A 745 -40.99 2.82 20.67
C GLU A 745 -40.43 3.33 22.01
N ALA A 746 -39.11 3.35 22.18
CA ALA A 746 -38.47 3.88 23.38
C ALA A 746 -38.70 5.39 23.56
N TRP A 747 -38.95 6.12 22.48
CA TRP A 747 -39.12 7.57 22.48
C TRP A 747 -40.54 8.04 22.16
N VAL A 748 -41.52 7.13 22.24
CA VAL A 748 -42.93 7.40 21.90
C VAL A 748 -43.57 8.50 22.73
N ASP A 749 -43.10 8.73 23.96
CA ASP A 749 -43.66 9.74 24.86
C ASP A 749 -42.81 11.02 24.94
N VAL A 750 -41.76 11.16 24.11
CA VAL A 750 -40.86 12.32 24.11
C VAL A 750 -41.37 13.38 23.13
N VAL A 751 -42.04 14.42 23.61
CA VAL A 751 -42.50 15.54 22.79
C VAL A 751 -41.33 16.40 22.32
N LYS A 752 -41.33 16.77 21.03
CA LYS A 752 -40.38 17.68 20.38
C LYS A 752 -41.12 18.65 19.45
N ILE A 753 -40.43 19.69 19.02
CA ILE A 753 -40.95 20.59 17.97
C ILE A 753 -40.72 19.98 16.59
N GLY A 754 -41.80 19.91 15.81
CA GLY A 754 -41.74 19.53 14.40
C GLY A 754 -41.15 20.63 13.55
N ARG A 755 -40.67 20.30 12.34
CA ARG A 755 -40.13 21.31 11.43
C ARG A 755 -40.66 21.15 10.02
N THR A 756 -41.05 22.26 9.41
CA THR A 756 -41.40 22.36 7.99
C THR A 756 -40.61 23.53 7.39
N HIS A 757 -39.99 23.34 6.21
CA HIS A 757 -39.08 24.34 5.64
C HIS A 757 -37.92 24.75 6.57
N LEU A 758 -37.49 23.84 7.46
CA LEU A 758 -36.53 24.09 8.55
C LEU A 758 -36.98 25.13 9.59
N GLN A 759 -38.24 25.54 9.57
CA GLN A 759 -38.87 26.40 10.59
C GLN A 759 -39.65 25.56 11.59
N ASP A 760 -39.78 26.07 12.81
CA ASP A 760 -40.60 25.46 13.86
C ASP A 760 -42.06 25.28 13.39
N ALA A 761 -42.63 24.14 13.74
CA ALA A 761 -44.00 23.77 13.44
C ALA A 761 -44.69 23.19 14.69
N THR A 762 -45.87 22.59 14.52
CA THR A 762 -46.59 21.97 15.63
C THR A 762 -45.80 20.82 16.26
N PRO A 763 -45.99 20.53 17.57
CA PRO A 763 -45.31 19.43 18.23
C PRO A 763 -45.63 18.05 17.62
N LEU A 764 -44.67 17.14 17.74
CA LEU A 764 -44.82 15.69 17.57
C LEU A 764 -43.95 14.99 18.61
N THR A 765 -44.00 13.67 18.70
CA THR A 765 -43.04 12.93 19.50
C THR A 765 -41.83 12.48 18.67
N VAL A 766 -40.67 12.36 19.30
CA VAL A 766 -39.47 11.77 18.67
C VAL A 766 -39.80 10.36 18.16
N GLY A 767 -40.60 9.60 18.91
CA GLY A 767 -41.08 8.29 18.50
C GLY A 767 -41.92 8.32 17.22
N GLN A 768 -42.84 9.27 17.07
CA GLN A 768 -43.59 9.46 15.82
C GLN A 768 -42.66 9.76 14.62
N GLU A 769 -41.68 10.64 14.79
CA GLU A 769 -40.70 10.98 13.73
C GLU A 769 -39.93 9.72 13.27
N TRP A 770 -39.35 8.97 14.22
CA TRP A 770 -38.58 7.76 13.94
C TRP A 770 -39.45 6.61 13.41
N SER A 771 -40.72 6.53 13.82
CA SER A 771 -41.66 5.55 13.25
C SER A 771 -41.93 5.80 11.76
N GLY A 772 -41.90 7.07 11.34
CA GLY A 772 -41.98 7.44 9.93
C GLY A 772 -40.78 6.91 9.13
N TRP A 773 -39.56 7.01 9.68
CA TRP A 773 -38.36 6.46 9.06
C TRP A 773 -38.39 4.93 8.96
N ALA A 774 -38.82 4.24 10.03
CA ALA A 774 -38.98 2.79 10.02
C ALA A 774 -39.99 2.34 8.95
N THR A 775 -41.11 3.06 8.84
CA THR A 775 -42.13 2.78 7.81
C THR A 775 -41.59 3.02 6.40
N GLN A 776 -40.86 4.12 6.17
CA GLN A 776 -40.24 4.40 4.86
C GLN A 776 -39.27 3.29 4.42
N LEU A 777 -38.45 2.76 5.34
CA LEU A 777 -37.56 1.64 5.03
C LEU A 777 -38.33 0.34 4.80
N HIS A 778 -39.34 0.04 5.62
CA HIS A 778 -40.20 -1.13 5.42
C HIS A 778 -40.87 -1.12 4.04
N ASP A 779 -41.41 0.03 3.63
CA ASP A 779 -42.05 0.20 2.34
C ASP A 779 -41.06 0.07 1.18
N ALA A 780 -39.86 0.67 1.31
CA ALA A 780 -38.81 0.56 0.30
C ALA A 780 -38.28 -0.87 0.16
N ARG A 781 -38.07 -1.54 1.29
CA ARG A 781 -37.75 -2.97 1.39
C ARG A 781 -38.80 -3.82 0.70
N THR A 782 -40.08 -3.55 0.93
CA THR A 782 -41.20 -4.29 0.32
C THR A 782 -41.22 -4.11 -1.19
N ARG A 783 -41.05 -2.87 -1.69
CA ARG A 783 -40.95 -2.61 -3.14
C ARG A 783 -39.76 -3.31 -3.80
N LEU A 784 -38.60 -3.34 -3.12
CA LEU A 784 -37.43 -4.09 -3.60
C LEU A 784 -37.69 -5.61 -3.60
N ALA A 785 -38.34 -6.15 -2.57
CA ALA A 785 -38.70 -7.57 -2.54
C ALA A 785 -39.71 -7.93 -3.65
N ASP A 786 -40.67 -7.05 -3.94
CA ASP A 786 -41.65 -7.26 -5.01
C ASP A 786 -41.01 -7.19 -6.40
N SER A 787 -39.97 -6.37 -6.61
CA SER A 787 -39.27 -6.31 -7.90
C SER A 787 -38.54 -7.62 -8.24
N LEU A 788 -38.16 -8.42 -7.22
CA LEU A 788 -37.54 -9.74 -7.43
C LEU A 788 -38.45 -10.74 -8.15
N ARG A 789 -39.77 -10.53 -8.16
CA ARG A 789 -40.72 -11.38 -8.92
C ARG A 789 -40.36 -11.44 -10.40
N ALA A 790 -39.79 -10.37 -10.97
CA ALA A 790 -39.40 -10.32 -12.37
C ALA A 790 -38.18 -11.22 -12.65
N VAL A 791 -37.19 -11.24 -11.75
CA VAL A 791 -35.98 -12.07 -11.92
C VAL A 791 -36.18 -13.54 -11.55
N HIS A 792 -37.31 -13.90 -10.91
CA HIS A 792 -37.68 -15.32 -10.77
C HIS A 792 -38.05 -16.01 -12.10
N GLN A 793 -38.34 -15.25 -13.15
CA GLN A 793 -38.60 -15.81 -14.48
C GLN A 793 -37.28 -16.01 -15.24
N LEU A 794 -36.99 -17.24 -15.64
CA LEU A 794 -35.71 -17.62 -16.23
C LEU A 794 -35.78 -17.81 -17.75
N ALA A 795 -34.77 -17.30 -18.45
CA ALA A 795 -34.62 -17.45 -19.90
C ALA A 795 -34.19 -18.88 -20.30
N ALA A 796 -33.63 -19.68 -19.38
CA ALA A 796 -33.14 -21.03 -19.64
C ALA A 796 -34.12 -21.88 -20.48
N GLY A 797 -33.58 -22.56 -21.51
CA GLY A 797 -34.34 -23.33 -22.49
C GLY A 797 -34.83 -22.53 -23.70
N GLY A 798 -34.56 -21.21 -23.76
CA GLY A 798 -34.76 -20.42 -24.97
C GLY A 798 -33.64 -20.58 -26.01
N THR A 799 -32.49 -21.12 -25.60
CA THR A 799 -31.27 -21.30 -26.40
C THR A 799 -30.83 -20.00 -27.09
N ALA A 800 -30.57 -19.99 -28.40
CA ALA A 800 -29.92 -18.84 -29.04
C ALA A 800 -30.82 -17.59 -29.14
N VAL A 801 -32.10 -17.78 -29.48
CA VAL A 801 -33.03 -16.67 -29.83
C VAL A 801 -34.45 -16.85 -29.26
N GLY A 802 -34.70 -17.85 -28.41
CA GLY A 802 -36.00 -18.09 -27.77
C GLY A 802 -36.77 -19.31 -28.27
N THR A 803 -36.28 -19.99 -29.32
CA THR A 803 -36.99 -21.13 -29.94
C THR A 803 -36.77 -22.47 -29.23
N GLY A 804 -35.76 -22.57 -28.37
CA GLY A 804 -35.41 -23.84 -27.73
C GLY A 804 -34.69 -24.83 -28.64
N LEU A 805 -34.15 -24.37 -29.79
CA LEU A 805 -33.42 -25.24 -30.72
C LEU A 805 -32.29 -26.01 -30.01
N ASN A 806 -32.26 -27.33 -30.18
CA ASN A 806 -31.36 -28.31 -29.55
C ASN A 806 -31.59 -28.63 -28.06
N ALA A 807 -32.52 -27.94 -27.38
CA ALA A 807 -32.99 -28.32 -26.06
C ALA A 807 -34.03 -29.46 -26.16
N PRO A 808 -34.09 -30.40 -25.21
CA PRO A 808 -35.15 -31.41 -25.19
C PRO A 808 -36.51 -30.80 -24.86
N ASP A 809 -37.59 -31.56 -25.09
CA ASP A 809 -38.93 -31.13 -24.72
C ASP A 809 -39.01 -30.82 -23.22
N ALA A 810 -39.69 -29.73 -22.88
CA ALA A 810 -39.85 -29.22 -21.52
C ALA A 810 -38.55 -28.89 -20.76
N PHE A 811 -37.42 -28.71 -21.47
CA PHE A 811 -36.13 -28.41 -20.83
C PHE A 811 -36.14 -27.15 -19.97
N GLY A 812 -36.82 -26.09 -20.44
CA GLY A 812 -36.92 -24.83 -19.73
C GLY A 812 -37.69 -24.96 -18.41
N GLU A 813 -38.84 -25.63 -18.41
CA GLU A 813 -39.61 -25.88 -17.18
C GLU A 813 -38.83 -26.77 -16.21
N GLN A 814 -38.17 -27.81 -16.72
CA GLN A 814 -37.40 -28.74 -15.88
C GLN A 814 -36.15 -28.11 -15.27
N ILE A 815 -35.42 -27.26 -16.01
CA ILE A 815 -34.29 -26.50 -15.45
C ILE A 815 -34.78 -25.51 -14.39
N ALA A 816 -35.85 -24.77 -14.65
CA ALA A 816 -36.36 -23.81 -13.68
C ALA A 816 -36.81 -24.51 -12.39
N ALA A 817 -37.52 -25.63 -12.49
CA ALA A 817 -37.90 -26.44 -11.33
C ALA A 817 -36.68 -26.97 -10.57
N GLN A 818 -35.65 -27.43 -11.28
CA GLN A 818 -34.42 -27.92 -10.64
C GLN A 818 -33.65 -26.78 -9.95
N LEU A 819 -33.57 -25.60 -10.56
CA LEU A 819 -32.94 -24.43 -9.97
C LEU A 819 -33.72 -23.93 -8.75
N ALA A 820 -35.06 -23.98 -8.79
CA ALA A 820 -35.88 -23.63 -7.65
C ALA A 820 -35.60 -24.53 -6.44
N GLU A 821 -35.44 -25.84 -6.67
CA GLU A 821 -35.05 -26.81 -5.63
C GLU A 821 -33.63 -26.57 -5.12
N LEU A 822 -32.66 -26.41 -6.02
CA LEU A 822 -31.24 -26.26 -5.65
C LEU A 822 -30.94 -24.96 -4.91
N VAL A 823 -31.57 -23.87 -5.32
CA VAL A 823 -31.28 -22.52 -4.81
C VAL A 823 -32.24 -22.13 -3.68
N GLY A 824 -33.42 -22.75 -3.58
CA GLY A 824 -34.41 -22.47 -2.55
C GLY A 824 -35.28 -21.23 -2.83
N HIS A 825 -35.40 -20.82 -4.09
CA HIS A 825 -36.18 -19.66 -4.53
C HIS A 825 -37.18 -20.03 -5.64
N PRO A 826 -38.31 -19.31 -5.80
CA PRO A 826 -39.42 -19.73 -6.68
C PRO A 826 -39.15 -19.45 -8.16
N PHE A 827 -38.05 -19.98 -8.70
CA PHE A 827 -37.69 -19.85 -10.10
C PHE A 827 -38.67 -20.60 -11.01
N VAL A 828 -39.10 -19.95 -12.08
CA VAL A 828 -40.02 -20.49 -13.09
C VAL A 828 -39.50 -20.21 -14.49
N ALA A 829 -39.88 -21.04 -15.46
CA ALA A 829 -39.57 -20.75 -16.85
C ALA A 829 -40.31 -19.47 -17.29
N ALA A 830 -39.58 -18.54 -17.90
CA ALA A 830 -40.21 -17.35 -18.46
C ALA A 830 -41.27 -17.74 -19.51
N PRO A 831 -42.49 -17.17 -19.44
CA PRO A 831 -43.60 -17.54 -20.32
C PRO A 831 -43.32 -17.17 -21.78
N ASN A 832 -42.47 -16.17 -22.02
CA ASN A 832 -42.01 -15.78 -23.35
C ASN A 832 -40.48 -15.66 -23.35
N LYS A 833 -39.81 -16.61 -24.02
CA LYS A 833 -38.34 -16.67 -24.10
C LYS A 833 -37.74 -15.57 -24.98
N PHE A 834 -38.45 -15.12 -26.02
CA PHE A 834 -38.01 -14.02 -26.88
C PHE A 834 -37.86 -12.73 -26.08
N ALA A 835 -38.87 -12.39 -25.25
CA ALA A 835 -38.81 -11.22 -24.39
C ALA A 835 -37.72 -11.35 -23.30
N ALA A 836 -37.63 -12.52 -22.66
CA ALA A 836 -36.66 -12.78 -21.59
C ALA A 836 -35.20 -12.74 -22.05
N GLN A 837 -34.92 -12.92 -23.35
CA GLN A 837 -33.57 -12.88 -23.92
C GLN A 837 -33.25 -11.55 -24.61
N GLY A 838 -34.24 -10.95 -25.28
CA GLY A 838 -34.08 -9.70 -26.03
C GLY A 838 -34.06 -8.44 -25.17
N SER A 839 -34.64 -8.47 -23.98
CA SER A 839 -34.68 -7.36 -23.03
C SER A 839 -33.96 -7.70 -21.71
N LEU A 840 -33.76 -6.69 -20.85
CA LEU A 840 -33.26 -6.85 -19.49
C LEU A 840 -34.16 -6.14 -18.46
N ASP A 841 -35.45 -6.04 -18.77
CA ASP A 841 -36.44 -5.27 -18.00
C ASP A 841 -36.54 -5.73 -16.55
N ALA A 842 -36.39 -7.04 -16.30
CA ALA A 842 -36.38 -7.59 -14.95
C ALA A 842 -35.23 -7.05 -14.09
N MET A 843 -34.04 -6.91 -14.66
CA MET A 843 -32.86 -6.34 -13.98
C MET A 843 -33.04 -4.84 -13.74
N VAL A 844 -33.60 -4.12 -14.71
CA VAL A 844 -33.96 -2.69 -14.57
C VAL A 844 -34.99 -2.49 -13.45
N ALA A 845 -35.97 -3.37 -13.32
CA ALA A 845 -36.95 -3.32 -12.24
C ALA A 845 -36.32 -3.55 -10.85
N VAL A 846 -35.34 -4.46 -10.75
CA VAL A 846 -34.59 -4.65 -9.50
C VAL A 846 -33.77 -3.41 -9.15
N SER A 847 -33.04 -2.85 -10.13
CA SER A 847 -32.29 -1.60 -9.97
C SER A 847 -33.18 -0.44 -9.49
N ALA A 848 -34.38 -0.30 -10.06
CA ALA A 848 -35.36 0.68 -9.61
C ALA A 848 -35.82 0.47 -8.15
N GLY A 849 -35.86 -0.79 -7.69
CA GLY A 849 -36.07 -1.14 -6.29
C GLY A 849 -34.91 -0.71 -5.38
N LEU A 850 -33.66 -0.96 -5.81
CA LEU A 850 -32.45 -0.52 -5.12
C LEU A 850 -32.39 1.01 -5.00
N ARG A 851 -32.71 1.73 -6.09
CA ARG A 851 -32.91 3.19 -6.07
C ARG A 851 -33.92 3.60 -5.00
N GLY A 852 -35.09 2.94 -4.97
CA GLY A 852 -36.15 3.25 -4.00
C GLY A 852 -35.68 3.13 -2.54
N LEU A 853 -34.83 2.14 -2.26
CA LEU A 853 -34.17 1.98 -0.95
C LEU A 853 -33.12 3.07 -0.68
N ALA A 854 -32.25 3.36 -1.64
CA ALA A 854 -31.23 4.41 -1.52
C ALA A 854 -31.85 5.80 -1.24
N VAL A 855 -32.97 6.13 -1.90
CA VAL A 855 -33.71 7.38 -1.66
C VAL A 855 -34.19 7.49 -0.21
N ALA A 856 -34.76 6.41 0.34
CA ALA A 856 -35.22 6.39 1.73
C ALA A 856 -34.04 6.51 2.73
N LEU A 857 -32.98 5.74 2.51
CA LEU A 857 -31.78 5.76 3.35
C LEU A 857 -31.10 7.13 3.35
N MET A 858 -30.94 7.77 2.19
CA MET A 858 -30.32 9.09 2.07
C MET A 858 -31.12 10.17 2.78
N LYS A 859 -32.46 10.11 2.73
CA LYS A 859 -33.32 11.02 3.48
C LYS A 859 -33.11 10.85 4.99
N ILE A 860 -33.17 9.62 5.49
CA ILE A 860 -32.99 9.32 6.93
C ILE A 860 -31.60 9.77 7.42
N ALA A 861 -30.55 9.47 6.64
CA ALA A 861 -29.19 9.88 6.98
C ALA A 861 -29.07 11.41 7.09
N ASN A 862 -29.67 12.16 6.15
CA ASN A 862 -29.66 13.63 6.21
C ASN A 862 -30.47 14.19 7.37
N ASP A 863 -31.64 13.62 7.69
CA ASP A 863 -32.40 14.03 8.87
C ASP A 863 -31.56 13.86 10.14
N MET A 864 -30.91 12.70 10.31
CA MET A 864 -30.02 12.45 11.45
C MET A 864 -28.84 13.44 11.51
N ARG A 865 -28.24 13.80 10.36
CA ARG A 865 -27.17 14.82 10.30
C ARG A 865 -27.64 16.18 10.81
N TRP A 866 -28.83 16.61 10.39
CA TRP A 866 -29.41 17.88 10.83
C TRP A 866 -29.73 17.85 12.32
N LEU A 867 -30.41 16.81 12.78
CA LEU A 867 -30.80 16.66 14.19
C LEU A 867 -29.60 16.51 15.13
N ALA A 868 -28.47 15.99 14.65
CA ALA A 868 -27.23 15.88 15.41
C ALA A 868 -26.31 17.11 15.31
N SER A 869 -26.64 18.11 14.48
CA SER A 869 -25.82 19.31 14.32
C SER A 869 -25.65 20.03 15.67
N GLY A 870 -24.43 20.30 16.12
CA GLY A 870 -24.21 20.75 17.49
C GLY A 870 -22.73 20.78 17.90
N PRO A 871 -22.40 20.75 19.21
CA PRO A 871 -23.31 20.54 20.35
C PRO A 871 -24.03 21.81 20.86
N ARG A 872 -23.63 23.01 20.42
CA ARG A 872 -24.23 24.28 20.91
C ARG A 872 -24.68 25.25 19.83
N ALA A 873 -24.19 25.09 18.60
CA ALA A 873 -24.46 25.98 17.48
C ALA A 873 -25.31 25.30 16.38
N GLY A 874 -26.12 24.31 16.76
CA GLY A 874 -27.01 23.55 15.87
C GLY A 874 -28.22 23.03 16.64
N LEU A 875 -28.97 22.10 16.04
CA LEU A 875 -30.19 21.53 16.64
C LEU A 875 -29.91 20.65 17.86
N HIS A 876 -28.89 19.80 17.77
CA HIS A 876 -28.40 18.91 18.83
C HIS A 876 -29.48 18.13 19.59
N GLU A 877 -30.56 17.72 18.91
CA GLU A 877 -31.60 16.88 19.49
C GLU A 877 -31.14 15.42 19.60
N LEU A 878 -30.26 15.00 18.69
CA LEU A 878 -29.63 13.68 18.70
C LEU A 878 -28.16 13.77 19.14
N LYS A 879 -27.76 12.84 20.02
CA LYS A 879 -26.37 12.54 20.36
C LYS A 879 -25.96 11.25 19.67
N LEU A 880 -25.14 11.38 18.63
CA LEU A 880 -24.60 10.24 17.89
C LEU A 880 -23.39 9.64 18.63
N PRO A 881 -23.12 8.33 18.48
CA PRO A 881 -21.92 7.71 19.01
C PRO A 881 -20.64 8.36 18.48
N ALA A 882 -19.66 8.57 19.37
CA ALA A 882 -18.34 9.10 19.02
C ALA A 882 -17.42 7.98 18.50
N ASN A 883 -17.69 7.50 17.27
CA ASN A 883 -16.93 6.37 16.69
C ASN A 883 -15.48 6.73 16.34
N GLU A 884 -15.23 7.99 15.99
CA GLU A 884 -13.90 8.49 15.62
C GLU A 884 -13.79 10.00 15.93
N PRO A 885 -12.56 10.54 16.06
CA PRO A 885 -12.35 11.98 16.20
C PRO A 885 -12.88 12.74 14.97
N GLY A 886 -13.79 13.69 15.18
CA GLY A 886 -14.42 14.47 14.10
C GLY A 886 -13.54 15.59 13.52
N SER A 887 -12.31 15.77 14.00
CA SER A 887 -11.32 16.68 13.40
C SER A 887 -9.94 16.46 14.00
N SER A 888 -8.92 16.54 13.16
CA SER A 888 -7.51 16.52 13.56
C SER A 888 -7.04 17.77 14.33
N ILE A 889 -7.79 18.90 14.28
CA ILE A 889 -7.41 20.17 14.92
C ILE A 889 -8.38 20.63 16.03
N MET A 890 -9.58 20.05 16.11
CA MET A 890 -10.60 20.43 17.10
C MET A 890 -10.87 19.26 18.07
N PRO A 891 -10.16 19.19 19.21
CA PRO A 891 -10.39 18.17 20.23
C PRO A 891 -11.85 18.13 20.68
N GLY A 892 -12.43 16.93 20.76
CA GLY A 892 -13.81 16.71 21.21
C GLY A 892 -14.91 16.93 20.16
N LYS A 893 -14.55 17.31 18.91
CA LYS A 893 -15.53 17.36 17.82
C LYS A 893 -15.94 15.93 17.42
N VAL A 894 -17.25 15.68 17.29
CA VAL A 894 -17.82 14.40 16.82
C VAL A 894 -18.65 14.68 15.57
N ASN A 895 -18.35 13.97 14.47
CA ASN A 895 -19.05 14.13 13.19
C ASN A 895 -20.07 12.99 12.96
N PRO A 896 -21.11 13.20 12.15
CA PRO A 896 -22.08 12.17 11.77
C PRO A 896 -21.53 11.26 10.65
N THR A 897 -20.37 10.63 10.86
CA THR A 897 -19.59 10.01 9.78
C THR A 897 -20.29 8.80 9.13
N GLN A 898 -21.07 8.05 9.91
CA GLN A 898 -21.87 6.94 9.39
C GLN A 898 -22.97 7.43 8.43
N GLN A 899 -23.59 8.57 8.72
CA GLN A 899 -24.57 9.19 7.83
C GLN A 899 -23.91 9.75 6.57
N GLU A 900 -22.71 10.32 6.67
CA GLU A 900 -21.96 10.81 5.51
C GLU A 900 -21.56 9.67 4.57
N ALA A 901 -21.06 8.57 5.11
CA ALA A 901 -20.80 7.35 4.35
C ALA A 901 -22.07 6.81 3.67
N MET A 902 -23.20 6.76 4.39
CA MET A 902 -24.49 6.34 3.83
C MET A 902 -24.92 7.23 2.66
N VAL A 903 -24.75 8.56 2.75
CA VAL A 903 -25.09 9.49 1.66
C VAL A 903 -24.23 9.24 0.42
N MET A 904 -22.92 9.04 0.58
CA MET A 904 -22.03 8.72 -0.55
C MET A 904 -22.42 7.42 -1.24
N ILE A 905 -22.72 6.38 -0.46
CA ILE A 905 -23.16 5.07 -0.97
C ILE A 905 -24.51 5.17 -1.70
N CYS A 906 -25.45 5.94 -1.16
CA CYS A 906 -26.73 6.17 -1.83
C CYS A 906 -26.54 6.90 -3.17
N LEU A 907 -25.64 7.89 -3.24
CA LEU A 907 -25.32 8.58 -4.50
C LEU A 907 -24.68 7.64 -5.52
N GLN A 908 -23.79 6.74 -5.08
CA GLN A 908 -23.21 5.71 -5.95
C GLN A 908 -24.31 4.81 -6.53
N ALA A 909 -25.18 4.24 -5.69
CA ALA A 909 -26.28 3.38 -6.15
C ALA A 909 -27.26 4.11 -7.09
N LEU A 910 -27.48 5.41 -6.89
CA LEU A 910 -28.28 6.24 -7.80
C LEU A 910 -27.61 6.44 -9.16
N GLY A 911 -26.29 6.62 -9.19
CA GLY A 911 -25.51 6.70 -10.43
C GLY A 911 -25.52 5.39 -11.21
N GLU A 912 -25.39 4.27 -10.51
CA GLU A 912 -25.44 2.92 -11.08
C GLU A 912 -26.83 2.61 -11.67
N ASP A 913 -27.92 3.00 -10.99
CA ASP A 913 -29.27 2.85 -11.54
C ASP A 913 -29.45 3.63 -12.85
N ALA A 914 -28.91 4.83 -12.96
CA ALA A 914 -28.98 5.61 -14.20
C ALA A 914 -28.24 4.92 -15.36
N LEU A 915 -27.08 4.29 -15.07
CA LEU A 915 -26.34 3.48 -16.03
C LEU A 915 -27.14 2.23 -16.42
N ILE A 916 -27.68 1.49 -15.45
CA ILE A 916 -28.45 0.26 -15.65
C ILE A 916 -29.71 0.55 -16.49
N ALA A 917 -30.45 1.61 -16.18
CA ALA A 917 -31.62 2.02 -16.95
C ALA A 917 -31.26 2.35 -18.41
N SER A 918 -30.15 3.08 -18.61
CA SER A 918 -29.66 3.43 -19.95
C SER A 918 -29.21 2.19 -20.73
N ALA A 919 -28.51 1.27 -20.07
CA ALA A 919 -28.04 0.00 -20.61
C ALA A 919 -29.19 -0.96 -20.96
N GLY A 920 -30.22 -1.01 -20.11
CA GLY A 920 -31.44 -1.79 -20.34
C GLY A 920 -32.18 -1.37 -21.62
N ALA A 921 -32.10 -0.08 -21.98
CA ALA A 921 -32.70 0.46 -23.20
C ALA A 921 -31.89 0.17 -24.48
N GLN A 922 -30.67 -0.38 -24.41
CA GLN A 922 -29.82 -0.67 -25.59
C GLN A 922 -30.07 -2.03 -26.24
N GLY A 923 -31.24 -2.66 -26.02
CA GLY A 923 -31.61 -3.91 -26.66
C GLY A 923 -31.78 -3.77 -28.17
N ASN A 924 -31.27 -4.73 -28.94
CA ASN A 924 -31.41 -4.75 -30.40
C ASN A 924 -31.91 -6.14 -30.85
N PHE A 925 -33.10 -6.19 -31.47
CA PHE A 925 -33.76 -7.43 -31.89
C PHE A 925 -33.91 -8.42 -30.72
N GLU A 926 -33.47 -9.68 -30.86
CA GLU A 926 -33.59 -10.74 -29.85
C GLU A 926 -32.45 -10.75 -28.81
N LEU A 927 -31.62 -9.68 -28.71
CA LEU A 927 -30.53 -9.61 -27.73
C LEU A 927 -30.32 -8.19 -27.17
N ASN A 928 -30.25 -8.07 -25.84
CA ASN A 928 -29.56 -6.95 -25.19
C ASN A 928 -28.17 -7.41 -24.74
N ALA A 929 -27.14 -6.74 -25.27
CA ALA A 929 -25.72 -7.04 -25.06
C ALA A 929 -25.12 -6.28 -23.85
N MET A 930 -25.87 -5.50 -23.10
CA MET A 930 -25.33 -4.77 -21.94
C MET A 930 -25.30 -5.61 -20.65
N ARG A 931 -25.37 -6.94 -20.78
CA ARG A 931 -25.53 -7.86 -19.64
C ARG A 931 -24.38 -7.78 -18.62
N PRO A 932 -23.09 -7.77 -19.00
CA PRO A 932 -21.99 -7.73 -18.04
C PRO A 932 -22.02 -6.49 -17.15
N ILE A 933 -22.19 -5.30 -17.74
CA ILE A 933 -22.20 -4.05 -16.99
C ILE A 933 -23.43 -3.95 -16.08
N ILE A 934 -24.59 -4.45 -16.52
CA ILE A 934 -25.81 -4.42 -15.70
C ILE A 934 -25.65 -5.30 -14.46
N ILE A 935 -25.17 -6.54 -14.60
CA ILE A 935 -25.06 -7.43 -13.44
C ILE A 935 -24.00 -6.96 -12.45
N ASP A 936 -22.88 -6.43 -12.96
CA ASP A 936 -21.82 -5.86 -12.13
C ASP A 936 -22.34 -4.73 -11.23
N ASN A 937 -23.02 -3.75 -11.83
CA ASN A 937 -23.58 -2.61 -11.10
C ASN A 937 -24.74 -3.02 -10.16
N VAL A 938 -25.62 -3.94 -10.56
CA VAL A 938 -26.70 -4.42 -9.67
C VAL A 938 -26.15 -5.11 -8.42
N LEU A 939 -25.13 -5.96 -8.58
CA LEU A 939 -24.51 -6.65 -7.45
C LEU A 939 -23.70 -5.70 -6.57
N HIS A 940 -22.97 -4.77 -7.16
CA HIS A 940 -22.22 -3.75 -6.41
C HIS A 940 -23.15 -2.89 -5.57
N SER A 941 -24.18 -2.29 -6.17
CA SER A 941 -25.23 -1.53 -5.47
C SER A 941 -25.86 -2.32 -4.32
N ALA A 942 -26.25 -3.58 -4.56
CA ALA A 942 -26.89 -4.39 -3.54
C ALA A 942 -25.95 -4.67 -2.34
N ARG A 943 -24.67 -4.95 -2.60
CA ARG A 943 -23.65 -5.18 -1.57
C ARG A 943 -23.40 -3.93 -0.72
N ILE A 944 -23.06 -2.81 -1.37
CA ILE A 944 -22.68 -1.59 -0.62
C ILE A 944 -23.85 -1.03 0.18
N LEU A 945 -25.09 -1.14 -0.31
CA LEU A 945 -26.29 -0.77 0.45
C LEU A 945 -26.50 -1.69 1.67
N GLY A 946 -26.24 -2.99 1.53
CA GLY A 946 -26.35 -3.97 2.61
C GLY A 946 -25.34 -3.72 3.72
N ASP A 947 -24.07 -3.55 3.34
CA ASP A 947 -22.99 -3.20 4.26
C ASP A 947 -23.26 -1.87 4.96
N ALA A 948 -23.68 -0.83 4.22
CA ALA A 948 -24.02 0.47 4.79
C ALA A 948 -25.18 0.38 5.80
N CYS A 949 -26.21 -0.42 5.52
CA CYS A 949 -27.30 -0.65 6.46
C CYS A 949 -26.81 -1.30 7.76
N GLU A 950 -25.88 -2.26 7.66
CA GLU A 950 -25.25 -2.87 8.82
C GLU A 950 -24.45 -1.84 9.64
N LYS A 951 -23.59 -1.05 8.98
CA LYS A 951 -22.72 -0.09 9.67
C LYS A 951 -23.52 1.04 10.30
N LEU A 952 -24.48 1.61 9.58
CA LEU A 952 -25.39 2.65 10.11
C LEU A 952 -26.18 2.14 11.31
N ARG A 953 -26.64 0.87 11.28
CA ARG A 953 -27.31 0.25 12.44
C ARG A 953 -26.38 0.20 13.65
N ARG A 954 -25.25 -0.52 13.51
CA ARG A 954 -24.35 -0.86 14.63
C ARG A 954 -23.66 0.35 15.23
N TYR A 955 -23.14 1.23 14.37
CA TYR A 955 -22.26 2.33 14.79
C TYR A 955 -23.01 3.67 14.87
N SER A 956 -24.32 3.71 14.63
CA SER A 956 -25.07 4.95 14.79
C SER A 956 -26.42 4.74 15.45
N VAL A 957 -27.37 4.09 14.77
CA VAL A 957 -28.76 3.98 15.21
C VAL A 957 -28.88 3.36 16.60
N GLU A 958 -28.20 2.24 16.87
CA GLU A 958 -28.30 1.54 18.15
C GLU A 958 -27.77 2.37 19.33
N GLY A 959 -26.67 3.09 19.12
CA GLY A 959 -26.04 3.94 20.13
C GLY A 959 -26.56 5.38 20.19
N THR A 960 -27.52 5.78 19.35
CA THR A 960 -28.03 7.17 19.35
C THR A 960 -28.83 7.44 20.62
N GLU A 961 -28.57 8.58 21.25
CA GLU A 961 -29.28 9.10 22.43
C GLU A 961 -29.96 10.44 22.14
N LEU A 962 -30.87 10.86 23.02
CA LEU A 962 -31.55 12.15 22.93
C LEU A 962 -30.91 13.18 23.87
N ASP A 963 -30.78 14.42 23.42
CA ASP A 963 -30.52 15.55 24.32
C ASP A 963 -31.84 16.09 24.88
N ARG A 964 -32.29 15.51 26.00
CA ARG A 964 -33.53 15.91 26.68
C ARG A 964 -33.58 17.41 27.03
N PRO A 965 -32.55 18.00 27.68
CA PRO A 965 -32.52 19.44 27.94
C PRO A 965 -32.75 20.31 26.69
N THR A 966 -32.11 19.98 25.58
CA THR A 966 -32.26 20.74 24.33
C THR A 966 -33.67 20.57 23.74
N ILE A 967 -34.18 19.35 23.68
CA ILE A 967 -35.52 19.05 23.16
C ILE A 967 -36.60 19.75 23.99
N ASP A 968 -36.55 19.60 25.31
CA ASP A 968 -37.53 20.20 26.24
C ASP A 968 -37.46 21.75 26.15
N GLY A 969 -36.25 22.31 26.04
CA GLY A 969 -36.04 23.74 25.85
C GLY A 969 -36.64 24.31 24.55
N TYR A 970 -36.55 23.57 23.43
CA TYR A 970 -37.20 23.99 22.18
C TYR A 970 -38.73 23.95 22.28
N VAL A 971 -39.30 22.97 22.98
CA VAL A 971 -40.75 22.91 23.21
C VAL A 971 -41.21 24.11 24.02
N ASP A 972 -40.51 24.44 25.10
CA ASP A 972 -40.86 25.56 25.98
C ASP A 972 -40.76 26.93 25.30
N GLN A 973 -39.83 27.08 24.35
CA GLN A 973 -39.61 28.33 23.62
C GLN A 973 -40.46 28.48 22.36
N SER A 974 -41.15 27.42 21.93
CA SER A 974 -41.85 27.43 20.66
C SER A 974 -43.07 28.36 20.66
N LEU A 975 -43.09 29.28 19.70
CA LEU A 975 -44.24 30.14 19.45
C LEU A 975 -45.39 29.38 18.75
N MET A 976 -45.12 28.20 18.20
CA MET A 976 -46.12 27.45 17.42
C MET A 976 -47.18 26.74 18.26
N LEU A 977 -46.96 26.62 19.57
CA LEU A 977 -47.98 26.16 20.53
C LEU A 977 -49.24 27.04 20.50
N VAL A 978 -49.11 28.29 20.02
CA VAL A 978 -50.21 29.23 19.83
C VAL A 978 -51.35 28.68 18.98
N THR A 979 -51.04 27.72 18.11
CA THR A 979 -52.00 27.05 17.23
C THR A 979 -53.14 26.42 18.01
N ALA A 980 -52.89 25.92 19.24
CA ALA A 980 -53.92 25.35 20.10
C ALA A 980 -54.90 26.39 20.66
N LEU A 981 -54.52 27.67 20.66
CA LEU A 981 -55.40 28.76 21.09
C LEU A 981 -56.39 29.18 19.99
N SER A 982 -56.01 29.03 18.72
CA SER A 982 -56.80 29.50 17.55
C SER A 982 -58.27 29.06 17.56
N PRO A 983 -58.65 27.80 17.90
CA PRO A 983 -60.05 27.40 17.96
C PRO A 983 -60.88 28.11 19.04
N THR A 984 -60.22 28.66 20.07
CA THR A 984 -60.90 29.31 21.21
C THR A 984 -60.94 30.83 21.06
N ILE A 985 -59.83 31.44 20.62
CA ILE A 985 -59.71 32.91 20.57
C ILE A 985 -59.75 33.50 19.15
N GLY A 986 -59.71 32.66 18.12
CA GLY A 986 -59.65 33.04 16.70
C GLY A 986 -58.22 33.22 16.18
N TYR A 987 -58.02 32.92 14.89
CA TYR A 987 -56.70 32.91 14.24
C TYR A 987 -55.96 34.24 14.35
N ASP A 988 -56.61 35.38 14.05
CA ASP A 988 -55.94 36.69 14.07
C ASP A 988 -55.40 37.06 15.46
N LYS A 989 -56.14 36.71 16.52
CA LYS A 989 -55.69 36.96 17.90
C LYS A 989 -54.53 36.05 18.29
N ALA A 990 -54.60 34.78 17.93
CA ALA A 990 -53.51 33.83 18.13
C ALA A 990 -52.24 34.29 17.37
N SER A 991 -52.37 34.70 16.11
CA SER A 991 -51.28 35.24 15.30
C SER A 991 -50.68 36.50 15.93
N ALA A 992 -51.51 37.43 16.42
CA ALA A 992 -51.03 38.64 17.09
C ALA A 992 -50.26 38.32 18.38
N ILE A 993 -50.67 37.30 19.15
CA ILE A 993 -49.93 36.83 20.34
C ILE A 993 -48.56 36.28 19.96
N ALA A 994 -48.47 35.47 18.91
CA ALA A 994 -47.20 34.91 18.45
C ALA A 994 -46.24 36.00 17.95
N HIS A 995 -46.73 36.94 17.14
CA HIS A 995 -45.93 38.09 16.69
C HIS A 995 -45.46 38.94 17.86
N LYS A 996 -46.33 39.21 18.83
CA LYS A 996 -45.96 39.94 20.03
C LYS A 996 -44.85 39.22 20.82
N ALA A 997 -44.95 37.90 20.97
CA ALA A 997 -43.93 37.12 21.66
C ALA A 997 -42.56 37.23 20.98
N ASP A 998 -42.54 37.12 19.64
CA ASP A 998 -41.33 37.26 18.82
C ASP A 998 -40.74 38.69 18.89
N ASP A 999 -41.58 39.71 18.64
CA ASP A 999 -41.17 41.12 18.61
C ASP A 999 -40.62 41.61 19.96
N GLU A 1000 -41.20 41.12 21.07
CA GLU A 1000 -40.82 41.53 22.43
C GLU A 1000 -39.79 40.57 23.06
N GLY A 1001 -39.45 39.46 22.42
CA GLY A 1001 -38.54 38.43 22.95
C GLY A 1001 -39.06 37.76 24.23
N THR A 1002 -40.39 37.64 24.38
CA THR A 1002 -41.05 37.02 25.53
C THR A 1002 -41.47 35.59 25.22
N THR A 1003 -41.76 34.79 26.24
CA THR A 1003 -42.35 33.47 26.03
C THR A 1003 -43.77 33.60 25.48
N LEU A 1004 -44.23 32.58 24.75
CA LEU A 1004 -45.61 32.56 24.25
C LEU A 1004 -46.64 32.72 25.37
N ARG A 1005 -46.36 32.12 26.54
CA ARG A 1005 -47.22 32.21 27.72
C ARG A 1005 -47.34 33.64 28.23
N GLU A 1006 -46.23 34.37 28.35
CA GLU A 1006 -46.22 35.77 28.79
C GLU A 1006 -47.02 36.66 27.82
N ALA A 1007 -46.79 36.51 26.50
CA ALA A 1007 -47.51 37.26 25.49
C ALA A 1007 -49.02 36.95 25.49
N ALA A 1008 -49.41 35.70 25.70
CA ALA A 1008 -50.82 35.28 25.77
C ALA A 1008 -51.52 35.88 27.00
N LEU A 1009 -50.88 35.84 28.18
CA LEU A 1009 -51.38 36.45 29.42
C LEU A 1009 -51.54 37.98 29.26
N ALA A 1010 -50.53 38.64 28.69
CA ALA A 1010 -50.56 40.07 28.42
C ALA A 1010 -51.64 40.47 27.40
N SER A 1011 -52.10 39.52 26.58
CA SER A 1011 -53.14 39.71 25.57
C SER A 1011 -54.53 39.26 26.03
N GLY A 1012 -54.67 38.87 27.30
CA GLY A 1012 -55.96 38.59 27.94
C GLY A 1012 -56.38 37.11 27.97
N VAL A 1013 -55.51 36.17 27.62
CA VAL A 1013 -55.73 34.74 27.88
C VAL A 1013 -55.48 34.46 29.36
N THR A 1014 -56.33 33.68 30.04
CA THR A 1014 -56.09 33.33 31.45
C THR A 1014 -54.98 32.29 31.56
N ALA A 1015 -54.24 32.27 32.67
CA ALA A 1015 -53.22 31.25 32.92
C ALA A 1015 -53.78 29.83 32.84
N ALA A 1016 -54.96 29.61 33.45
CA ALA A 1016 -55.62 28.31 33.42
C ALA A 1016 -56.07 27.88 32.02
N ASP A 1017 -56.52 28.82 31.18
CA ASP A 1017 -56.87 28.51 29.79
C ASP A 1017 -55.63 28.25 28.94
N PHE A 1018 -54.55 29.02 29.13
CA PHE A 1018 -53.30 28.79 28.42
C PHE A 1018 -52.71 27.41 28.77
N ASP A 1019 -52.53 27.11 30.06
CA ASP A 1019 -51.91 25.88 30.52
C ASP A 1019 -52.74 24.63 30.13
N ARG A 1020 -54.06 24.78 29.99
CA ARG A 1020 -54.95 23.70 29.53
C ARG A 1020 -54.98 23.54 28.01
N LEU A 1021 -54.87 24.63 27.25
CA LEU A 1021 -55.04 24.61 25.78
C LEU A 1021 -53.70 24.44 25.07
N ALA A 1022 -52.65 25.15 25.48
CA ALA A 1022 -51.32 25.11 24.88
C ALA A 1022 -50.42 24.04 25.54
N ASP A 1023 -51.00 22.87 25.85
CA ASP A 1023 -50.26 21.72 26.38
C ASP A 1023 -49.67 20.89 25.21
N PRO A 1024 -48.35 20.87 25.02
CA PRO A 1024 -47.71 20.15 23.93
C PRO A 1024 -48.05 18.66 23.90
N THR A 1025 -48.27 18.03 25.06
CA THR A 1025 -48.57 16.59 25.16
C THR A 1025 -49.93 16.22 24.58
N THR A 1026 -50.85 17.18 24.49
CA THR A 1026 -52.17 17.01 23.87
C THR A 1026 -52.18 17.37 22.38
N MET A 1027 -51.14 18.07 21.90
CA MET A 1027 -51.01 18.52 20.51
C MET A 1027 -50.41 17.47 19.57
N VAL A 1028 -49.83 16.39 20.12
CA VAL A 1028 -49.16 15.32 19.34
C VAL A 1028 -50.11 14.21 18.85
N GLY A 1029 -51.42 14.32 19.08
CA GLY A 1029 -52.39 13.31 18.65
C GLY A 1029 -52.35 12.04 19.51
N ARG A 1030 -52.18 10.86 18.89
CA ARG A 1030 -52.14 9.56 19.58
C ARG A 1030 -50.85 8.78 19.27
N PRO A 1031 -49.68 9.20 19.80
CA PRO A 1031 -48.38 8.62 19.43
C PRO A 1031 -48.30 7.10 19.59
N ARG A 1032 -48.84 6.55 20.69
CA ARG A 1032 -48.84 5.10 20.93
C ARG A 1032 -49.70 4.34 19.93
N SER A 1033 -50.83 4.91 19.51
CA SER A 1033 -51.69 4.37 18.45
C SER A 1033 -51.00 4.45 17.09
N ASP A 1034 -50.31 5.55 16.79
CA ASP A 1034 -49.62 5.75 15.50
C ASP A 1034 -48.49 4.72 15.32
N LEU A 1035 -47.86 4.32 16.42
CA LEU A 1035 -46.88 3.23 16.42
C LEU A 1035 -47.56 1.85 16.50
N GLY A 1036 -48.84 1.72 16.81
CA GLY A 1036 -49.51 0.42 17.01
C GLY A 1036 -49.09 -0.28 18.32
N LEU A 1037 -48.74 0.49 19.35
CA LEU A 1037 -48.42 0.01 20.70
C LEU A 1037 -49.64 -0.13 21.60
N ASP A 1038 -50.77 0.43 21.18
CA ASP A 1038 -52.05 0.21 21.83
C ASP A 1038 -52.48 -1.24 21.52
N ARG A 1039 -52.29 -2.16 22.47
CA ARG A 1039 -52.92 -3.48 22.37
C ARG A 1039 -54.44 -3.27 22.31
N PRO A 1040 -55.19 -4.04 21.50
CA PRO A 1040 -56.59 -4.25 21.80
C PRO A 1040 -56.64 -4.93 23.17
N ASN A 1041 -57.09 -4.21 24.20
CA ASN A 1041 -57.49 -4.87 25.44
C ASN A 1041 -58.76 -5.67 25.15
N ASP A 1042 -58.77 -6.90 25.68
CA ASP A 1042 -59.96 -7.69 26.00
C ASP A 1042 -61.12 -6.84 26.59
#